data_AF-A0A6J8AS64-F1
#
_entry.id   AF-A0A6J8AS64-F1
#
_cell.length_a   1.000
_cell.length_b   1.000
_cell.length_c   1.000
_cell.angle_alpha   90.00
_cell.angle_beta   90.00
_cell.angle_gamma   90.00
#
_symmetry.space_group_name_H-M   'P 1'
#
loop_
_entity.id
_entity.type
_entity.pdbx_description
1 polymer ?
#
loop_
_entity_poly.entity_id
_entity_poly.type
_entity_poly.pdbx_seq_one_letter_code
_entity_poly.pdbx_strand_id
1 'polypeptide(L)'
;MFITDVIIELRSGYYELQSTLKIKHTGPRRLTIRASHDQDVHITGGRRISSSEFKRVTDPMAWQKLPSTSRNKVLQVRLSEVGVTNLGTITNYGYYIKRLAALEVFENDNPLTLARYPNKGYININTTYSDKKSFTYDSDQPKQWHHENDVWAHGFWYYSWSDRAYKVQHFDPEKKNITLSKPALYGLKRGHYGVSGPSVAGYSEQGGYFRFVNVMSELDEPGEYYVDRERGILYVWPSNDVPYKDSDKIYVSIVPTCIEISSSSANVVLEGFSIEACRQYGILASPVSKITLSKLQIQNTGGDRKTLTPSGNEVSDNVILNFGRVGYVGSDGIFCGGVGNHIHHNILYRGSYTGIHWNENDHLFEYNHLSKMCIEASDCGGMMTGRDWAARGNIIRNNHFHDIKRLVPGVDVRGIMLDDQFSSVIIENNVFHDNDVHVNIGGGRNNIVRQNIFFNTSQYSMQIDARGHNRGGNTNVLIENLNRLPYQNVLWSHRYPKLASIMSDNKPGDPEGNQITDNIFHSMNKPHFHGQHKAEWFNVSENIYVPDESSFYAPLYGNFKPICLLKGFAAVTSFHNPVLPIDVGPRYQIGPSSNKIVKPTLGYLSGIPPTPGACILNSLDKPPAPIYLPDGSVPNTLYNVSQTGCWFSFDKCPNHSAYEKAKRPVSTPFYRDINAEMKDNSGTNETICLNKVSEMISKCGNGSSFAVIFGPTGAMTLGGDGCYFATYGCPRVKSMASGFIRDAWAEQHINGAHDESACLSRALSQWRYCGSDPAFPMASIYKPTGHLKVAGKGCWIKPEKCPADNSLNHMFYDGFGGANLMTDDDIDSCFSRAEYFWRQCGSHTEYKVTAYFRPAGKRHSFP
;
A
#
# COMPACT_ATOMS: atom_id res chain seq x y z
N MET A 1 -27.26 13.35 -24.81
CA MET A 1 -26.67 12.19 -25.51
C MET A 1 -26.16 11.25 -24.43
N PHE A 2 -26.85 10.15 -24.17
CA PHE A 2 -26.46 9.21 -23.10
C PHE A 2 -25.15 8.54 -23.50
N ILE A 3 -24.07 8.81 -22.77
CA ILE A 3 -22.75 8.24 -23.04
C ILE A 3 -22.73 6.85 -22.39
N THR A 4 -22.86 5.80 -23.19
CA THR A 4 -22.88 4.41 -22.70
C THR A 4 -21.46 3.86 -22.56
N ASP A 5 -21.21 3.15 -21.45
CA ASP A 5 -19.98 2.39 -21.21
C ASP A 5 -19.78 1.28 -22.27
N VAL A 6 -18.54 0.81 -22.41
CA VAL A 6 -18.19 -0.28 -23.33
C VAL A 6 -18.03 -1.57 -22.53
N ILE A 7 -18.84 -2.58 -22.85
CA ILE A 7 -18.79 -3.90 -22.21
C ILE A 7 -18.40 -4.95 -23.26
N ILE A 8 -17.35 -5.71 -22.96
CA ILE A 8 -16.92 -6.89 -23.71
C ILE A 8 -17.24 -8.11 -22.84
N GLU A 9 -18.19 -8.92 -23.29
CA GLU A 9 -18.55 -10.17 -22.61
C GLU A 9 -17.86 -11.38 -23.25
N LEU A 10 -17.16 -12.15 -22.43
CA LEU A 10 -16.53 -13.40 -22.80
C LEU A 10 -17.46 -14.56 -22.45
N ARG A 11 -17.73 -15.44 -23.42
CA ARG A 11 -18.48 -16.68 -23.18
C ARG A 11 -17.56 -17.79 -22.69
N SER A 12 -18.14 -18.83 -22.11
CA SER A 12 -17.40 -19.99 -21.59
C SER A 12 -16.38 -20.54 -22.59
N GLY A 13 -15.16 -20.81 -22.14
CA GLY A 13 -14.12 -21.43 -22.96
C GLY A 13 -12.69 -21.02 -22.58
N TYR A 14 -11.74 -21.63 -23.28
CA TYR A 14 -10.31 -21.32 -23.20
C TYR A 14 -9.92 -20.37 -24.34
N TYR A 15 -9.42 -19.20 -23.99
CA TYR A 15 -8.95 -18.17 -24.89
C TYR A 15 -7.41 -18.21 -24.91
N GLU A 16 -6.86 -19.02 -25.82
CA GLU A 16 -5.41 -19.17 -25.99
C GLU A 16 -4.79 -17.93 -26.63
N LEU A 17 -3.98 -17.21 -25.86
CA LEU A 17 -3.29 -16.01 -26.32
C LEU A 17 -2.12 -16.36 -27.25
N GLN A 18 -2.12 -15.78 -28.45
CA GLN A 18 -0.97 -15.85 -29.37
C GLN A 18 0.16 -14.89 -28.96
N SER A 19 -0.20 -13.82 -28.25
CA SER A 19 0.71 -12.80 -27.72
C SER A 19 0.06 -12.08 -26.55
N THR A 20 0.83 -11.24 -25.83
CA THR A 20 0.30 -10.37 -24.77
C THR A 20 -0.89 -9.54 -25.27
N LEU A 21 -2.01 -9.61 -24.54
CA LEU A 21 -3.17 -8.76 -24.76
C LEU A 21 -2.87 -7.36 -24.21
N LYS A 22 -2.60 -6.42 -25.12
CA LYS A 22 -2.32 -5.03 -24.78
C LYS A 22 -3.61 -4.21 -24.75
N ILE A 23 -3.99 -3.74 -23.57
CA ILE A 23 -5.13 -2.85 -23.38
C ILE A 23 -4.62 -1.41 -23.35
N LYS A 24 -5.09 -0.57 -24.27
CA LYS A 24 -4.87 0.87 -24.26
C LYS A 24 -6.21 1.58 -24.29
N HIS A 25 -6.62 2.13 -23.15
CA HIS A 25 -7.92 2.78 -23.02
C HIS A 25 -7.79 4.15 -22.35
N THR A 26 -7.79 5.21 -23.14
CA THR A 26 -7.59 6.60 -22.68
C THR A 26 -8.89 7.40 -22.65
N GLY A 27 -10.03 6.76 -22.92
CA GLY A 27 -11.33 7.42 -23.01
C GLY A 27 -11.95 7.71 -21.64
N PRO A 28 -12.87 8.69 -21.54
CA PRO A 28 -13.58 8.99 -20.30
C PRO A 28 -14.63 7.91 -19.93
N ARG A 29 -14.99 7.02 -20.86
CA ARG A 29 -15.97 5.94 -20.67
C ARG A 29 -15.34 4.76 -19.92
N ARG A 30 -16.11 3.97 -19.19
CA ARG A 30 -15.60 2.72 -18.61
C ARG A 30 -15.48 1.63 -19.68
N LEU A 31 -14.37 0.91 -19.68
CA LEU A 31 -14.20 -0.35 -20.41
C LEU A 31 -14.33 -1.50 -19.41
N THR A 32 -15.32 -2.36 -19.58
CA THR A 32 -15.48 -3.58 -18.79
C THR A 32 -15.25 -4.80 -19.68
N ILE A 33 -14.27 -5.63 -19.34
CA ILE A 33 -14.09 -6.96 -19.92
C ILE A 33 -14.49 -7.95 -18.84
N ARG A 34 -15.50 -8.79 -19.12
CA ARG A 34 -16.04 -9.71 -18.11
C ARG A 34 -16.45 -11.06 -18.69
N ALA A 35 -16.49 -12.09 -17.86
CA ALA A 35 -17.24 -13.30 -18.18
C ALA A 35 -18.76 -13.01 -18.26
N SER A 36 -19.44 -13.60 -19.24
CA SER A 36 -20.89 -13.49 -19.39
C SER A 36 -21.59 -14.38 -18.36
N HIS A 37 -22.44 -13.82 -17.51
CA HIS A 37 -23.28 -14.57 -16.55
C HIS A 37 -22.50 -15.60 -15.70
N ASP A 38 -21.33 -15.22 -15.16
CA ASP A 38 -20.45 -16.08 -14.35
C ASP A 38 -20.02 -17.39 -15.05
N GLN A 39 -20.02 -17.40 -16.38
CA GLN A 39 -19.53 -18.52 -17.17
C GLN A 39 -18.04 -18.79 -16.95
N ASP A 40 -17.67 -20.04 -17.17
CA ASP A 40 -16.29 -20.52 -17.03
C ASP A 40 -15.38 -20.03 -18.17
N VAL A 41 -14.64 -18.94 -17.91
CA VAL A 41 -13.75 -18.28 -18.88
C VAL A 41 -12.30 -18.36 -18.42
N HIS A 42 -11.42 -18.85 -19.30
CA HIS A 42 -9.98 -18.93 -19.07
C HIS A 42 -9.23 -18.14 -20.14
N ILE A 43 -8.49 -17.11 -19.73
CA ILE A 43 -7.51 -16.43 -20.58
C ILE A 43 -6.15 -17.06 -20.29
N THR A 44 -5.62 -17.81 -21.25
CA THR A 44 -4.42 -18.60 -21.04
C THR A 44 -3.27 -18.12 -21.92
N GLY A 45 -2.11 -17.89 -21.30
CA GLY A 45 -0.84 -17.69 -21.99
C GLY A 45 -0.21 -18.99 -22.48
N GLY A 46 -0.87 -20.12 -22.23
CA GLY A 46 -0.45 -21.44 -22.65
C GLY A 46 -1.13 -21.92 -23.93
N ARG A 47 -0.64 -23.03 -24.45
CA ARG A 47 -1.20 -23.75 -25.59
C ARG A 47 -1.48 -25.18 -25.21
N ARG A 48 -2.68 -25.66 -25.53
CA ARG A 48 -3.04 -27.06 -25.31
C ARG A 48 -2.31 -27.95 -26.30
N ILE A 49 -1.76 -29.06 -25.80
CA ILE A 49 -1.25 -30.16 -26.61
C ILE A 49 -2.23 -31.33 -26.48
N SER A 50 -2.67 -31.90 -27.61
CA SER A 50 -3.54 -33.08 -27.59
C SER A 50 -2.80 -34.27 -26.99
N SER A 51 -3.46 -35.02 -26.11
CA SER A 51 -2.91 -36.24 -25.49
C SER A 51 -2.42 -37.27 -26.52
N SER A 52 -3.06 -37.33 -27.69
CA SER A 52 -2.69 -38.21 -28.80
C SER A 52 -1.32 -37.93 -29.42
N GLU A 53 -0.77 -36.72 -29.22
CA GLU A 53 0.53 -36.32 -29.76
C GLU A 53 1.70 -36.88 -28.94
N PHE A 54 1.43 -37.27 -27.68
CA PHE A 54 2.43 -37.83 -26.80
C PHE A 54 2.68 -39.30 -27.12
N LYS A 55 3.92 -39.62 -27.47
CA LYS A 55 4.35 -40.97 -27.86
C LYS A 55 5.41 -41.49 -26.88
N ARG A 56 5.59 -42.80 -26.80
CA ARG A 56 6.70 -43.37 -26.03
C ARG A 56 8.05 -42.91 -26.61
N VAL A 57 9.06 -42.79 -25.75
CA VAL A 57 10.41 -42.45 -26.19
C VAL A 57 11.01 -43.60 -26.98
N THR A 58 11.42 -43.33 -28.23
CA THR A 58 12.00 -44.33 -29.14
C THR A 58 13.42 -43.99 -29.58
N ASP A 59 13.89 -42.75 -29.41
CA ASP A 59 15.27 -42.37 -29.74
C ASP A 59 16.25 -43.06 -28.77
N PRO A 60 17.18 -43.92 -29.24
CA PRO A 60 18.09 -44.64 -28.37
C PRO A 60 18.96 -43.73 -27.50
N MET A 61 19.36 -42.56 -28.01
CA MET A 61 20.18 -41.61 -27.24
C MET A 61 19.38 -41.01 -26.08
N ALA A 62 18.17 -40.50 -26.35
CA ALA A 62 17.26 -40.02 -25.30
C ALA A 62 16.90 -41.14 -24.30
N TRP A 63 16.60 -42.33 -24.80
CA TRP A 63 16.20 -43.49 -24.00
C TRP A 63 17.30 -43.93 -23.02
N GLN A 64 18.57 -43.89 -23.43
CA GLN A 64 19.70 -44.22 -22.56
C GLN A 64 19.90 -43.21 -21.42
N LYS A 65 19.62 -41.91 -21.67
CA LYS A 65 19.74 -40.87 -20.63
C LYS A 65 18.73 -41.00 -19.51
N LEU A 66 17.56 -41.54 -19.80
CA LEU A 66 16.49 -41.70 -18.82
C LEU A 66 16.86 -42.75 -17.75
N PRO A 67 16.60 -42.47 -16.47
CA PRO A 67 16.68 -43.43 -15.38
C PRO A 67 15.89 -44.71 -15.67
N SER A 68 16.37 -45.86 -15.20
CA SER A 68 15.67 -47.14 -15.38
C SER A 68 14.24 -47.12 -14.80
N THR A 69 13.99 -46.31 -13.77
CA THR A 69 12.68 -46.11 -13.14
C THR A 69 11.67 -45.39 -14.05
N SER A 70 12.12 -44.47 -14.91
CA SER A 70 11.27 -43.62 -15.75
C SER A 70 11.22 -44.06 -17.22
N ARG A 71 12.24 -44.79 -17.68
CA ARG A 71 12.53 -45.06 -19.09
C ARG A 71 11.37 -45.60 -19.93
N ASN A 72 10.47 -46.39 -19.34
CA ASN A 72 9.31 -46.98 -20.02
C ASN A 72 7.98 -46.24 -19.78
N LYS A 73 8.03 -45.12 -19.06
CA LYS A 73 6.89 -44.34 -18.58
C LYS A 73 6.88 -42.91 -19.13
N VAL A 74 8.05 -42.39 -19.47
CA VAL A 74 8.21 -41.08 -20.09
C VAL A 74 7.62 -41.09 -21.51
N LEU A 75 6.85 -40.04 -21.79
CA LEU A 75 6.31 -39.72 -23.10
C LEU A 75 7.08 -38.55 -23.70
N GLN A 76 7.06 -38.46 -25.03
CA GLN A 76 7.67 -37.37 -25.78
C GLN A 76 6.69 -36.76 -26.79
N VAL A 77 6.90 -35.48 -27.10
CA VAL A 77 6.25 -34.78 -28.20
C VAL A 77 7.23 -33.80 -28.85
N ARG A 78 7.23 -33.71 -30.18
CA ARG A 78 7.98 -32.68 -30.89
C ARG A 78 7.15 -31.40 -30.88
N LEU A 79 7.68 -30.36 -30.24
CA LEU A 79 6.93 -29.13 -29.98
C LEU A 79 6.59 -28.37 -31.26
N SER A 80 7.47 -28.38 -32.27
CA SER A 80 7.20 -27.73 -33.56
C SER A 80 6.06 -28.39 -34.35
N GLU A 81 5.83 -29.69 -34.22
CA GLU A 81 4.74 -30.42 -34.89
C GLU A 81 3.37 -30.01 -34.31
N VAL A 82 3.33 -29.58 -33.05
CA VAL A 82 2.13 -29.05 -32.38
C VAL A 82 2.11 -27.51 -32.35
N GLY A 83 2.87 -26.88 -33.25
CA GLY A 83 2.93 -25.43 -33.46
C GLY A 83 3.73 -24.64 -32.42
N VAL A 84 4.29 -25.28 -31.40
CA VAL A 84 5.04 -24.63 -30.31
C VAL A 84 6.50 -24.45 -30.71
N THR A 85 6.85 -23.23 -31.11
CA THR A 85 8.21 -22.89 -31.58
C THR A 85 8.99 -22.02 -30.59
N ASN A 86 8.31 -21.24 -29.75
CA ASN A 86 8.95 -20.43 -28.72
C ASN A 86 9.04 -21.22 -27.40
N LEU A 87 10.18 -21.85 -27.14
CA LEU A 87 10.42 -22.66 -25.93
C LEU A 87 10.91 -21.81 -24.75
N GLY A 88 11.21 -20.54 -24.99
CA GLY A 88 11.99 -19.70 -24.09
C GLY A 88 13.39 -20.27 -23.84
N THR A 89 14.19 -19.52 -23.09
CA THR A 89 15.50 -19.96 -22.61
C THR A 89 15.52 -19.89 -21.11
N ILE A 90 16.22 -20.82 -20.46
CA ILE A 90 16.53 -20.65 -19.05
C ILE A 90 17.56 -19.51 -18.99
N THR A 91 17.23 -18.48 -18.22
CA THR A 91 18.14 -17.36 -17.95
C THR A 91 18.58 -17.42 -16.49
N ASN A 92 19.55 -16.58 -16.11
CA ASN A 92 19.75 -16.35 -14.68
C ASN A 92 18.46 -15.73 -14.12
N TYR A 93 18.02 -16.20 -12.95
CA TYR A 93 16.84 -15.70 -12.24
C TYR A 93 17.08 -15.76 -10.74
N GLY A 94 16.14 -15.20 -9.95
CA GLY A 94 16.22 -15.08 -8.50
C GLY A 94 16.46 -13.63 -8.07
N TYR A 95 17.00 -13.45 -6.86
CA TYR A 95 17.21 -12.17 -6.20
C TYR A 95 17.76 -11.06 -7.13
N TYR A 96 17.07 -9.92 -7.18
CA TYR A 96 17.34 -8.75 -8.04
C TYR A 96 17.38 -8.99 -9.56
N ILE A 97 16.88 -10.12 -10.05
CA ILE A 97 16.77 -10.38 -11.49
C ILE A 97 15.30 -10.49 -11.87
N LYS A 98 14.83 -9.55 -12.69
CA LYS A 98 13.49 -9.61 -13.28
C LYS A 98 13.38 -10.87 -14.12
N ARG A 99 12.46 -11.77 -13.72
CA ARG A 99 12.35 -13.11 -14.29
C ARG A 99 11.52 -13.13 -15.57
N LEU A 100 11.92 -13.97 -16.52
CA LEU A 100 11.07 -14.53 -17.57
C LEU A 100 11.24 -16.05 -17.50
N ALA A 101 10.17 -16.80 -17.20
CA ALA A 101 10.27 -18.26 -17.19
C ALA A 101 10.53 -18.80 -18.60
N ALA A 102 11.27 -19.90 -18.70
CA ALA A 102 11.21 -20.75 -19.90
C ALA A 102 9.86 -21.48 -19.96
N LEU A 103 9.63 -22.29 -21.00
CA LEU A 103 8.43 -23.11 -21.12
C LEU A 103 8.22 -24.01 -19.87
N GLU A 104 7.13 -23.75 -19.16
CA GLU A 104 6.53 -24.61 -18.12
C GLU A 104 5.42 -25.50 -18.71
N VAL A 105 5.23 -26.68 -18.13
CA VAL A 105 4.20 -27.67 -18.51
C VAL A 105 3.18 -27.80 -17.39
N PHE A 106 1.91 -27.94 -17.76
CA PHE A 106 0.78 -28.13 -16.85
C PHE A 106 -0.02 -29.36 -17.27
N GLU A 107 -0.38 -30.18 -16.29
CA GLU A 107 -1.24 -31.35 -16.43
C GLU A 107 -2.48 -31.16 -15.55
N ASN A 108 -3.66 -31.16 -16.17
CA ASN A 108 -4.95 -31.02 -15.46
C ASN A 108 -4.93 -29.83 -14.48
N ASP A 109 -4.53 -28.67 -15.00
CA ASP A 109 -4.42 -27.38 -14.29
C ASP A 109 -3.34 -27.36 -13.17
N ASN A 110 -2.54 -28.42 -13.03
CA ASN A 110 -1.43 -28.49 -12.09
C ASN A 110 -0.08 -28.33 -12.80
N PRO A 111 0.84 -27.49 -12.29
CA PRO A 111 2.17 -27.37 -12.88
C PRO A 111 3.00 -28.63 -12.64
N LEU A 112 3.71 -29.07 -13.67
CA LEU A 112 4.72 -30.13 -13.55
C LEU A 112 6.05 -29.56 -13.05
N THR A 113 6.91 -30.43 -12.54
CA THR A 113 8.24 -30.06 -12.04
C THR A 113 9.29 -30.23 -13.14
N LEU A 114 10.13 -29.22 -13.37
CA LEU A 114 11.27 -29.39 -14.26
C LEU A 114 12.26 -30.38 -13.61
N ALA A 115 12.64 -31.43 -14.33
CA ALA A 115 13.56 -32.48 -13.88
C ALA A 115 14.79 -31.89 -13.19
N ARG A 116 15.03 -32.32 -11.94
CA ARG A 116 15.95 -31.65 -11.02
C ARG A 116 16.54 -32.63 -10.02
N TYR A 117 17.70 -32.29 -9.46
CA TYR A 117 18.30 -33.06 -8.39
C TYR A 117 18.80 -32.20 -7.23
N PRO A 118 18.46 -32.54 -5.98
CA PRO A 118 17.48 -33.56 -5.59
C PRO A 118 16.05 -33.12 -5.91
N ASN A 119 15.12 -34.09 -6.02
CA ASN A 119 13.69 -33.83 -6.17
C ASN A 119 13.13 -33.01 -5.00
N LYS A 120 13.65 -33.25 -3.79
CA LYS A 120 13.30 -32.55 -2.56
C LYS A 120 14.56 -32.06 -1.85
N GLY A 121 14.53 -30.84 -1.34
CA GLY A 121 15.64 -30.24 -0.60
C GLY A 121 16.77 -29.70 -1.48
N TYR A 122 17.99 -29.77 -0.99
CA TYR A 122 19.19 -29.23 -1.62
C TYR A 122 20.43 -30.06 -1.29
N ILE A 123 21.48 -29.86 -2.08
CA ILE A 123 22.85 -30.37 -1.91
C ILE A 123 23.69 -29.27 -1.28
N ASN A 124 24.64 -29.62 -0.41
CA ASN A 124 25.57 -28.64 0.16
C ASN A 124 26.80 -28.45 -0.72
N ILE A 125 27.31 -27.23 -0.70
CA ILE A 125 28.66 -26.93 -1.17
C ILE A 125 29.65 -27.47 -0.13
N ASN A 126 30.61 -28.29 -0.55
CA ASN A 126 31.63 -28.86 0.30
C ASN A 126 32.88 -27.96 0.40
N THR A 127 33.44 -27.53 -0.74
CA THR A 127 34.63 -26.65 -0.78
C THR A 127 34.45 -25.54 -1.81
N THR A 128 34.80 -24.31 -1.45
CA THR A 128 34.73 -23.13 -2.32
C THR A 128 36.11 -22.68 -2.79
N TYR A 129 36.22 -22.15 -4.00
CA TYR A 129 37.46 -21.56 -4.52
C TYR A 129 37.41 -20.02 -4.54
N SER A 130 38.58 -19.38 -4.71
CA SER A 130 38.73 -17.91 -4.65
C SER A 130 38.04 -17.15 -5.78
N ASP A 131 37.70 -17.82 -6.88
CA ASP A 131 37.04 -17.23 -8.06
C ASP A 131 35.54 -16.97 -7.86
N LYS A 132 34.97 -17.39 -6.72
CA LYS A 132 33.54 -17.21 -6.35
C LYS A 132 32.55 -17.85 -7.32
N LYS A 133 32.99 -18.76 -8.19
CA LYS A 133 32.14 -19.47 -9.15
C LYS A 133 32.43 -20.97 -9.23
N SER A 134 33.58 -21.42 -8.76
CA SER A 134 33.94 -22.84 -8.71
C SER A 134 33.75 -23.37 -7.30
N PHE A 135 33.30 -24.62 -7.19
CA PHE A 135 33.16 -25.32 -5.91
C PHE A 135 33.02 -26.84 -6.09
N THR A 136 33.18 -27.58 -4.99
CA THR A 136 32.80 -29.00 -4.91
C THR A 136 31.52 -29.20 -4.11
N TYR A 137 30.82 -30.31 -4.31
CA TYR A 137 29.53 -30.62 -3.66
C TYR A 137 29.52 -32.01 -3.00
N ASP A 138 28.55 -32.24 -2.11
CA ASP A 138 28.47 -33.43 -1.24
C ASP A 138 27.45 -34.50 -1.72
N SER A 139 27.45 -34.83 -3.01
CA SER A 139 26.62 -35.92 -3.55
C SER A 139 27.36 -36.76 -4.59
N ASP A 140 27.05 -38.06 -4.67
CA ASP A 140 27.57 -38.98 -5.70
C ASP A 140 26.57 -39.21 -6.85
N GLN A 141 25.29 -38.83 -6.70
CA GLN A 141 24.27 -39.05 -7.73
C GLN A 141 24.70 -38.53 -9.11
N PRO A 142 25.28 -37.32 -9.24
CA PRO A 142 25.58 -36.79 -10.57
C PRO A 142 26.68 -37.54 -11.35
N LYS A 143 27.37 -38.51 -10.73
CA LYS A 143 28.29 -39.44 -11.42
C LYS A 143 27.57 -40.40 -12.37
N GLN A 144 26.27 -40.61 -12.16
CA GLN A 144 25.48 -41.52 -12.99
C GLN A 144 24.92 -40.83 -14.25
N TRP A 145 25.13 -39.52 -14.41
CA TRP A 145 24.52 -38.76 -15.51
C TRP A 145 25.18 -39.02 -16.85
N HIS A 146 24.35 -39.12 -17.89
CA HIS A 146 24.78 -39.40 -19.25
C HIS A 146 24.96 -38.10 -20.06
N HIS A 147 26.05 -37.37 -19.81
CA HIS A 147 26.45 -36.12 -20.50
C HIS A 147 25.30 -35.13 -20.79
N GLU A 148 25.16 -34.14 -19.90
CA GLU A 148 24.08 -33.16 -19.94
C GLU A 148 24.52 -31.82 -20.59
N ASN A 149 23.71 -31.28 -21.51
CA ASN A 149 24.11 -30.14 -22.36
C ASN A 149 23.62 -28.77 -21.88
N ASP A 150 22.60 -28.71 -21.00
CA ASP A 150 22.01 -27.44 -20.52
C ASP A 150 21.64 -27.51 -19.03
N VAL A 151 22.61 -27.91 -18.20
CA VAL A 151 22.46 -27.98 -16.74
C VAL A 151 22.52 -26.58 -16.13
N TRP A 152 21.61 -26.33 -15.20
CA TRP A 152 21.59 -25.14 -14.36
C TRP A 152 21.69 -25.53 -12.90
N ALA A 153 22.28 -24.66 -12.09
CA ALA A 153 22.30 -24.80 -10.64
C ALA A 153 21.51 -23.63 -10.03
N HIS A 154 20.50 -23.94 -9.22
CA HIS A 154 19.64 -22.97 -8.54
C HIS A 154 19.70 -23.18 -7.03
N GLY A 155 19.96 -22.11 -6.29
CA GLY A 155 20.07 -22.22 -4.85
C GLY A 155 20.45 -20.93 -4.16
N PHE A 156 20.83 -21.08 -2.90
CA PHE A 156 21.22 -20.03 -1.98
C PHE A 156 22.73 -20.13 -1.75
N TRP A 157 23.48 -19.26 -2.41
CA TRP A 157 24.93 -19.40 -2.56
C TRP A 157 25.74 -18.97 -1.34
N TYR A 158 25.26 -17.91 -0.66
CA TYR A 158 25.92 -17.32 0.51
C TYR A 158 24.92 -16.97 1.60
N TYR A 159 23.83 -16.28 1.21
CA TYR A 159 22.73 -15.93 2.10
C TYR A 159 21.46 -16.71 1.73
N SER A 160 20.68 -17.06 2.75
CA SER A 160 19.42 -17.82 2.62
C SER A 160 18.23 -17.00 2.11
N TRP A 161 18.40 -15.69 1.96
CA TRP A 161 17.41 -14.75 1.43
C TRP A 161 17.71 -14.29 -0.01
N SER A 162 18.77 -14.81 -0.63
CA SER A 162 19.19 -14.45 -1.99
C SER A 162 19.35 -15.70 -2.85
N ASP A 163 18.23 -16.25 -3.34
CA ASP A 163 18.27 -17.33 -4.32
C ASP A 163 18.79 -16.81 -5.66
N ARG A 164 19.57 -17.62 -6.38
CA ARG A 164 19.92 -17.36 -7.79
C ARG A 164 20.13 -18.65 -8.56
N ALA A 165 19.76 -18.63 -9.84
CA ALA A 165 20.11 -19.67 -10.78
C ALA A 165 21.25 -19.23 -11.70
N TYR A 166 22.22 -20.12 -11.89
CA TYR A 166 23.38 -19.93 -12.75
C TYR A 166 23.54 -21.13 -13.68
N LYS A 167 23.89 -20.85 -14.95
CA LYS A 167 24.25 -21.91 -15.89
C LYS A 167 25.55 -22.57 -15.44
N VAL A 168 25.61 -23.89 -15.52
CA VAL A 168 26.83 -24.66 -15.29
C VAL A 168 27.72 -24.55 -16.52
N GLN A 169 28.94 -24.01 -16.35
CA GLN A 169 29.90 -23.84 -17.44
C GLN A 169 30.83 -25.05 -17.57
N HIS A 170 31.28 -25.59 -16.45
CA HIS A 170 32.10 -26.79 -16.40
C HIS A 170 31.55 -27.73 -15.31
N PHE A 171 31.55 -29.03 -15.60
CA PHE A 171 31.00 -30.05 -14.73
C PHE A 171 31.89 -31.31 -14.81
N ASP A 172 32.55 -31.63 -13.70
CA ASP A 172 33.38 -32.82 -13.52
C ASP A 172 32.75 -33.66 -12.38
N PRO A 173 31.87 -34.62 -12.71
CA PRO A 173 31.17 -35.39 -11.69
C PRO A 173 32.08 -36.35 -10.92
N GLU A 174 33.19 -36.80 -11.51
CA GLU A 174 34.17 -37.67 -10.85
C GLU A 174 34.84 -36.95 -9.67
N LYS A 175 35.26 -35.70 -9.90
CA LYS A 175 35.83 -34.84 -8.85
C LYS A 175 34.78 -34.08 -8.04
N LYS A 176 33.49 -34.26 -8.36
CA LYS A 176 32.36 -33.50 -7.82
C LYS A 176 32.59 -32.00 -7.90
N ASN A 177 33.20 -31.53 -9.00
CA ASN A 177 33.60 -30.15 -9.20
C ASN A 177 32.71 -29.50 -10.26
N ILE A 178 32.30 -28.27 -9.98
CA ILE A 178 31.46 -27.46 -10.85
C ILE A 178 32.00 -26.03 -10.91
N THR A 179 31.96 -25.45 -12.10
CA THR A 179 32.18 -24.02 -12.33
C THR A 179 30.92 -23.40 -12.89
N LEU A 180 30.38 -22.39 -12.21
CA LEU A 180 29.28 -21.57 -12.69
C LEU A 180 29.75 -20.65 -13.83
N SER A 181 28.84 -20.29 -14.72
CA SER A 181 29.09 -19.34 -15.82
C SER A 181 29.57 -17.94 -15.39
N LYS A 182 29.36 -17.56 -14.14
CA LYS A 182 29.85 -16.30 -13.56
C LYS A 182 29.92 -16.36 -12.03
N PRO A 183 30.70 -15.46 -11.39
CA PRO A 183 30.72 -15.32 -9.94
C PRO A 183 29.33 -15.13 -9.32
N ALA A 184 29.09 -15.80 -8.19
CA ALA A 184 27.90 -15.61 -7.39
C ALA A 184 27.89 -14.19 -6.77
N LEU A 185 26.71 -13.54 -6.71
CA LEU A 185 26.57 -12.11 -6.35
C LEU A 185 27.29 -11.75 -5.04
N TYR A 186 27.07 -12.56 -3.99
CA TYR A 186 27.69 -12.39 -2.67
C TYR A 186 28.85 -13.36 -2.43
N GLY A 187 29.25 -14.13 -3.44
CA GLY A 187 30.20 -15.22 -3.33
C GLY A 187 29.56 -16.57 -3.01
N LEU A 188 30.41 -17.53 -2.65
CA LEU A 188 30.05 -18.91 -2.30
C LEU A 188 30.43 -19.18 -0.85
N LYS A 189 29.67 -20.06 -0.19
CA LYS A 189 29.92 -20.50 1.18
C LYS A 189 29.76 -22.01 1.27
N ARG A 190 30.47 -22.65 2.21
CA ARG A 190 30.20 -24.06 2.58
C ARG A 190 28.74 -24.19 3.01
N GLY A 191 28.10 -25.29 2.61
CA GLY A 191 26.68 -25.51 2.83
C GLY A 191 26.30 -25.83 4.26
N HIS A 192 25.11 -25.34 4.63
CA HIS A 192 24.50 -25.52 5.95
C HIS A 192 23.08 -26.10 5.86
N TYR A 193 22.69 -26.65 4.71
CA TYR A 193 21.42 -27.35 4.57
C TYR A 193 21.42 -28.60 5.46
N GLY A 194 20.43 -28.71 6.35
CA GLY A 194 20.26 -29.82 7.29
C GLY A 194 21.11 -29.73 8.58
N VAL A 195 21.93 -28.70 8.77
CA VAL A 195 22.81 -28.52 9.96
C VAL A 195 22.01 -28.10 11.21
N SER A 196 20.79 -27.62 11.01
CA SER A 196 19.78 -27.40 12.03
C SER A 196 18.44 -27.80 11.40
N GLY A 197 17.49 -28.33 12.18
CA GLY A 197 16.13 -28.54 11.68
C GLY A 197 15.47 -27.21 11.29
N PRO A 198 14.14 -27.08 11.28
CA PRO A 198 13.48 -25.77 11.10
C PRO A 198 13.78 -24.75 12.22
N SER A 199 14.80 -24.95 13.07
CA SER A 199 15.30 -23.97 14.05
C SER A 199 16.09 -22.84 13.36
N VAL A 200 16.07 -21.64 13.96
CA VAL A 200 16.74 -20.44 13.43
C VAL A 200 18.22 -20.72 13.23
N ALA A 201 18.66 -20.82 11.97
CA ALA A 201 20.07 -20.83 11.64
C ALA A 201 20.64 -19.45 11.99
N GLY A 202 21.75 -19.40 12.72
CA GLY A 202 22.46 -18.14 12.94
C GLY A 202 22.85 -17.50 11.61
N TYR A 203 23.12 -16.20 11.56
CA TYR A 203 23.63 -15.55 10.34
C TYR A 203 24.88 -16.25 9.75
N SER A 204 25.69 -16.88 10.61
CA SER A 204 26.85 -17.70 10.24
C SER A 204 26.51 -19.03 9.57
N GLU A 205 25.25 -19.48 9.60
CA GLU A 205 24.79 -20.80 9.12
C GLU A 205 23.82 -20.68 7.94
N GLN A 206 23.76 -19.51 7.30
CA GLN A 206 22.96 -19.32 6.09
C GLN A 206 23.71 -19.74 4.82
N GLY A 207 22.94 -20.19 3.82
CA GLY A 207 23.38 -20.42 2.45
C GLY A 207 24.36 -21.58 2.24
N GLY A 208 24.90 -21.64 1.02
CA GLY A 208 25.80 -22.68 0.54
C GLY A 208 25.11 -23.96 0.06
N TYR A 209 23.84 -23.88 -0.36
CA TYR A 209 23.08 -25.05 -0.80
C TYR A 209 22.29 -24.78 -2.07
N PHE A 210 22.18 -25.79 -2.93
CA PHE A 210 21.65 -25.66 -4.28
C PHE A 210 21.07 -26.98 -4.78
N ARG A 211 20.37 -26.91 -5.92
CA ARG A 211 19.91 -28.07 -6.68
C ARG A 211 20.28 -27.88 -8.14
N PHE A 212 20.46 -28.97 -8.85
CA PHE A 212 20.56 -28.96 -10.30
C PHE A 212 19.17 -28.96 -10.91
N VAL A 213 18.99 -28.26 -12.02
CA VAL A 213 17.71 -28.20 -12.74
C VAL A 213 17.95 -28.34 -14.24
N ASN A 214 16.94 -28.86 -14.95
CA ASN A 214 16.99 -29.17 -16.38
C ASN A 214 17.97 -30.33 -16.70
N VAL A 215 17.88 -31.43 -15.94
CA VAL A 215 18.74 -32.61 -16.07
C VAL A 215 17.90 -33.80 -16.54
N MET A 216 18.16 -34.34 -17.73
CA MET A 216 17.33 -35.42 -18.28
C MET A 216 17.53 -36.74 -17.53
N SER A 217 18.75 -36.99 -17.04
CA SER A 217 19.06 -38.13 -16.16
C SER A 217 18.39 -38.04 -14.79
N GLU A 218 17.68 -36.97 -14.48
CA GLU A 218 16.92 -36.78 -13.24
C GLU A 218 15.43 -36.53 -13.55
N LEU A 219 14.95 -37.01 -14.70
CA LEU A 219 13.52 -37.18 -14.97
C LEU A 219 13.10 -38.53 -14.37
N ASP A 220 12.90 -38.55 -13.06
CA ASP A 220 12.93 -39.77 -12.24
C ASP A 220 11.75 -39.94 -11.27
N GLU A 221 10.84 -38.95 -11.20
CA GLU A 221 9.56 -39.05 -10.49
C GLU A 221 8.35 -38.70 -11.40
N PRO A 222 7.15 -39.29 -11.16
CA PRO A 222 5.92 -38.86 -11.82
C PRO A 222 5.64 -37.36 -11.62
N GLY A 223 5.15 -36.70 -12.67
CA GLY A 223 4.84 -35.27 -12.66
C GLY A 223 6.05 -34.38 -12.98
N GLU A 224 7.14 -34.96 -13.47
CA GLU A 224 8.30 -34.23 -13.96
C GLU A 224 8.31 -34.09 -15.49
N TYR A 225 9.06 -33.09 -15.98
CA TYR A 225 9.32 -32.90 -17.40
C TYR A 225 10.74 -32.40 -17.69
N TYR A 226 11.20 -32.65 -18.92
CA TYR A 226 12.45 -32.13 -19.47
C TYR A 226 12.21 -31.56 -20.87
N VAL A 227 12.85 -30.43 -21.20
CA VAL A 227 12.75 -29.80 -22.53
C VAL A 227 14.12 -29.79 -23.20
N ASP A 228 14.26 -30.61 -24.24
CA ASP A 228 15.38 -30.52 -25.16
C ASP A 228 15.14 -29.33 -26.11
N ARG A 229 15.71 -28.18 -25.76
CA ARG A 229 15.53 -26.92 -26.51
C ARG A 229 16.28 -26.91 -27.84
N GLU A 230 17.32 -27.73 -27.99
CA GLU A 230 18.10 -27.82 -29.22
C GLU A 230 17.31 -28.60 -30.28
N ARG A 231 16.69 -29.72 -29.89
CA ARG A 231 15.90 -30.57 -30.80
C ARG A 231 14.41 -30.21 -30.83
N GLY A 232 13.95 -29.37 -29.90
CA GLY A 232 12.55 -28.96 -29.74
C GLY A 232 11.63 -30.09 -29.29
N ILE A 233 12.10 -30.93 -28.37
CA ILE A 233 11.35 -32.10 -27.86
C ILE A 233 11.05 -31.90 -26.37
N LEU A 234 9.78 -32.10 -26.02
CA LEU A 234 9.33 -32.16 -24.64
C LEU A 234 9.23 -33.63 -24.22
N TYR A 235 9.83 -33.97 -23.08
CA TYR A 235 9.73 -35.26 -22.42
C TYR A 235 8.97 -35.09 -21.10
N VAL A 236 7.98 -35.92 -20.81
CA VAL A 236 7.12 -35.81 -19.62
C VAL A 236 6.90 -37.18 -19.02
N TRP A 237 6.98 -37.28 -17.69
CA TRP A 237 6.44 -38.42 -16.94
C TRP A 237 5.05 -38.03 -16.41
N PRO A 238 3.95 -38.62 -16.94
CA PRO A 238 2.59 -38.34 -16.45
C PRO A 238 2.45 -38.50 -14.93
N SER A 239 1.73 -37.57 -14.29
CA SER A 239 1.63 -37.50 -12.82
C SER A 239 0.98 -38.73 -12.19
N ASN A 240 0.06 -39.38 -12.92
CA ASN A 240 -0.64 -40.59 -12.47
C ASN A 240 0.08 -41.89 -12.86
N ASP A 241 1.31 -41.80 -13.36
CA ASP A 241 2.14 -42.96 -13.77
C ASP A 241 1.51 -43.84 -14.87
N VAL A 242 0.60 -43.25 -15.66
CA VAL A 242 -0.08 -43.89 -16.79
C VAL A 242 -0.09 -42.97 -18.01
N PRO A 243 -0.09 -43.50 -19.26
CA PRO A 243 -0.18 -42.66 -20.46
C PRO A 243 -1.42 -41.77 -20.47
N TYR A 244 -1.30 -40.60 -21.10
CA TYR A 244 -2.39 -39.63 -21.19
C TYR A 244 -3.60 -40.17 -21.96
N LYS A 245 -4.78 -39.78 -21.49
CA LYS A 245 -6.09 -40.04 -22.08
C LYS A 245 -6.61 -38.76 -22.74
N ASP A 246 -7.60 -38.88 -23.61
CA ASP A 246 -8.21 -37.73 -24.29
C ASP A 246 -8.86 -36.72 -23.32
N SER A 247 -9.24 -37.19 -22.12
CA SER A 247 -9.77 -36.34 -21.05
C SER A 247 -8.71 -35.48 -20.36
N ASP A 248 -7.43 -35.85 -20.46
CA ASP A 248 -6.35 -35.09 -19.83
C ASP A 248 -6.09 -33.77 -20.55
N LYS A 249 -5.79 -32.73 -19.77
CA LYS A 249 -5.50 -31.40 -20.27
C LYS A 249 -4.02 -31.10 -20.09
N ILE A 250 -3.27 -31.09 -21.18
CA ILE A 250 -1.84 -30.77 -21.16
C ILE A 250 -1.62 -29.41 -21.80
N TYR A 251 -1.03 -28.47 -21.05
CA TYR A 251 -0.69 -27.13 -21.54
C TYR A 251 0.80 -26.86 -21.44
N VAL A 252 1.32 -26.07 -22.37
CA VAL A 252 2.65 -25.47 -22.28
C VAL A 252 2.55 -23.96 -22.29
N SER A 253 3.25 -23.28 -21.38
CA SER A 253 3.26 -21.81 -21.34
C SER A 253 4.05 -21.22 -22.50
N ILE A 254 3.54 -20.15 -23.12
CA ILE A 254 4.19 -19.49 -24.28
C ILE A 254 4.32 -17.98 -24.06
N VAL A 255 3.28 -17.35 -23.53
CA VAL A 255 3.19 -15.89 -23.42
C VAL A 255 3.89 -15.38 -22.14
N PRO A 256 4.79 -14.38 -22.22
CA PRO A 256 5.41 -13.76 -21.05
C PRO A 256 4.39 -13.11 -20.10
N THR A 257 3.65 -12.12 -20.60
CA THR A 257 2.63 -11.39 -19.85
C THR A 257 1.29 -11.61 -20.52
N CYS A 258 0.29 -12.12 -19.81
CA CYS A 258 -1.01 -12.37 -20.45
C CYS A 258 -1.73 -11.07 -20.80
N ILE A 259 -1.92 -10.18 -19.81
CA ILE A 259 -2.55 -8.87 -20.01
C ILE A 259 -1.58 -7.75 -19.63
N GLU A 260 -1.39 -6.79 -20.53
CA GLU A 260 -0.64 -5.57 -20.25
C GLU A 260 -1.57 -4.37 -20.41
N ILE A 261 -1.80 -3.62 -19.33
CA ILE A 261 -2.55 -2.37 -19.36
C ILE A 261 -1.54 -1.23 -19.56
N SER A 262 -1.65 -0.57 -20.71
CA SER A 262 -0.75 0.51 -21.12
C SER A 262 -0.81 1.65 -20.11
N SER A 263 0.33 2.29 -19.85
CA SER A 263 0.48 3.34 -18.82
C SER A 263 -0.37 4.60 -19.01
N SER A 264 -0.90 4.81 -20.22
CA SER A 264 -1.85 5.91 -20.52
C SER A 264 -3.30 5.55 -20.21
N SER A 265 -3.58 4.33 -19.76
CA SER A 265 -4.95 3.85 -19.60
C SER A 265 -5.55 4.21 -18.25
N ALA A 266 -6.87 4.42 -18.25
CA ALA A 266 -7.67 4.58 -17.04
C ALA A 266 -9.09 4.01 -17.25
N ASN A 267 -9.83 3.78 -16.17
CA ASN A 267 -11.23 3.29 -16.20
C ASN A 267 -11.42 1.92 -16.88
N VAL A 268 -10.55 0.95 -16.53
CA VAL A 268 -10.63 -0.43 -17.03
C VAL A 268 -11.06 -1.35 -15.89
N VAL A 269 -12.09 -2.16 -16.16
CA VAL A 269 -12.56 -3.21 -15.27
C VAL A 269 -12.33 -4.56 -15.94
N LEU A 270 -11.62 -5.45 -15.24
CA LEU A 270 -11.49 -6.85 -15.60
C LEU A 270 -12.24 -7.66 -14.55
N GLU A 271 -13.15 -8.55 -14.98
CA GLU A 271 -14.01 -9.28 -14.05
C GLU A 271 -14.30 -10.75 -14.44
N GLY A 272 -14.16 -11.66 -13.47
CA GLY A 272 -14.83 -12.97 -13.53
C GLY A 272 -14.21 -14.03 -14.44
N PHE A 273 -12.93 -13.92 -14.81
CA PHE A 273 -12.22 -14.92 -15.62
C PHE A 273 -10.86 -15.32 -15.03
N SER A 274 -10.40 -16.52 -15.35
CA SER A 274 -9.07 -17.00 -14.93
C SER A 274 -7.98 -16.44 -15.84
N ILE A 275 -6.81 -16.15 -15.28
CA ILE A 275 -5.59 -15.84 -16.04
C ILE A 275 -4.53 -16.85 -15.64
N GLU A 276 -4.01 -17.59 -16.62
CA GLU A 276 -3.18 -18.75 -16.35
C GLU A 276 -2.04 -18.94 -17.37
N ALA A 277 -1.07 -19.78 -17.02
CA ALA A 277 0.03 -20.22 -17.88
C ALA A 277 0.88 -19.11 -18.55
N CYS A 278 0.97 -17.92 -17.94
CA CYS A 278 1.89 -16.85 -18.35
C CYS A 278 3.29 -17.07 -17.72
N ARG A 279 4.36 -16.74 -18.44
CA ARG A 279 5.76 -17.00 -17.99
C ARG A 279 6.33 -15.94 -17.05
N GLN A 280 5.67 -14.79 -16.90
CA GLN A 280 6.14 -13.67 -16.09
C GLN A 280 5.00 -13.02 -15.28
N TYR A 281 4.01 -12.42 -15.95
CA TYR A 281 2.92 -11.70 -15.29
C TYR A 281 1.56 -12.20 -15.79
N GLY A 282 0.61 -12.38 -14.87
CA GLY A 282 -0.80 -12.52 -15.22
C GLY A 282 -1.31 -11.21 -15.81
N ILE A 283 -1.25 -10.14 -15.01
CA ILE A 283 -1.48 -8.77 -15.48
C ILE A 283 -0.31 -7.89 -15.08
N LEU A 284 0.15 -7.07 -16.01
CA LEU A 284 1.05 -5.96 -15.77
C LEU A 284 0.30 -4.65 -15.99
N ALA A 285 0.19 -3.83 -14.95
CA ALA A 285 -0.42 -2.51 -15.03
C ALA A 285 0.44 -1.54 -14.23
N SER A 286 1.22 -0.68 -14.92
CA SER A 286 2.16 0.24 -14.26
C SER A 286 2.67 1.35 -15.20
N PRO A 287 2.59 2.64 -14.80
CA PRO A 287 1.62 3.22 -13.87
C PRO A 287 0.23 3.33 -14.52
N VAL A 288 -0.86 3.12 -13.77
CA VAL A 288 -2.26 3.26 -14.25
C VAL A 288 -3.18 3.81 -13.15
N SER A 289 -4.39 4.25 -13.49
CA SER A 289 -5.37 4.72 -12.51
C SER A 289 -6.77 4.18 -12.80
N LYS A 290 -7.60 4.07 -11.75
CA LYS A 290 -8.98 3.57 -11.84
C LYS A 290 -9.09 2.21 -12.54
N ILE A 291 -8.22 1.29 -12.15
CA ILE A 291 -8.26 -0.11 -12.58
C ILE A 291 -8.94 -0.94 -11.50
N THR A 292 -9.98 -1.67 -11.87
CA THR A 292 -10.63 -2.66 -11.00
C THR A 292 -10.34 -4.05 -11.52
N LEU A 293 -9.75 -4.88 -10.66
CA LEU A 293 -9.47 -6.28 -10.92
C LEU A 293 -10.27 -7.11 -9.91
N SER A 294 -11.32 -7.78 -10.38
CA SER A 294 -12.22 -8.50 -9.48
C SER A 294 -12.59 -9.90 -9.96
N LYS A 295 -12.57 -10.89 -9.07
CA LYS A 295 -12.85 -12.31 -9.39
C LYS A 295 -11.85 -12.93 -10.37
N LEU A 296 -10.55 -12.61 -10.22
CA LEU A 296 -9.44 -13.03 -11.10
C LEU A 296 -8.24 -13.61 -10.29
N GLN A 297 -7.09 -13.86 -10.96
CA GLN A 297 -5.79 -14.26 -10.37
C GLN A 297 -4.62 -13.31 -10.84
N ILE A 298 -4.08 -12.32 -10.05
CA ILE A 298 -3.39 -11.09 -10.61
C ILE A 298 -2.36 -10.29 -9.71
N GLN A 299 -1.56 -9.36 -10.33
CA GLN A 299 -0.75 -8.19 -9.83
C GLN A 299 -1.18 -6.77 -10.38
N ASN A 300 -1.02 -5.64 -9.64
CA ASN A 300 -1.50 -4.26 -10.01
C ASN A 300 -0.68 -3.07 -9.43
N THR A 301 -0.41 -1.97 -10.17
CA THR A 301 0.20 -0.72 -9.63
C THR A 301 -0.28 0.59 -10.28
N GLY A 302 -0.24 1.72 -9.55
CA GLY A 302 -0.30 3.07 -10.15
C GLY A 302 -0.67 4.22 -9.21
N GLY A 303 -0.73 5.45 -9.73
CA GLY A 303 -0.82 6.73 -8.98
C GLY A 303 0.39 7.66 -9.24
N ASP A 304 0.39 8.87 -8.67
CA ASP A 304 1.57 9.77 -8.70
C ASP A 304 2.02 10.11 -7.28
N ARG A 305 3.16 9.53 -6.91
CA ARG A 305 3.76 9.68 -5.59
C ARG A 305 4.19 11.12 -5.30
N LYS A 306 4.75 11.86 -6.26
CA LYS A 306 5.28 13.22 -5.99
C LYS A 306 4.18 14.19 -5.60
N THR A 307 3.00 14.01 -6.18
CA THR A 307 1.79 14.81 -5.94
C THR A 307 0.84 14.16 -4.94
N LEU A 308 1.17 12.99 -4.38
CA LEU A 308 0.31 12.18 -3.51
C LEU A 308 -1.10 11.96 -4.12
N THR A 309 -1.19 11.94 -5.45
CA THR A 309 -2.47 11.78 -6.15
C THR A 309 -2.85 10.30 -6.11
N PRO A 310 -3.98 9.93 -5.46
CA PRO A 310 -4.39 8.55 -5.37
C PRO A 310 -4.76 7.99 -6.75
N SER A 311 -4.45 6.71 -6.96
CA SER A 311 -4.77 5.99 -8.19
C SER A 311 -6.23 5.56 -8.26
N GLY A 312 -6.84 5.31 -7.10
CA GLY A 312 -8.15 4.69 -7.00
C GLY A 312 -8.21 3.27 -7.57
N ASN A 313 -7.06 2.58 -7.65
CA ASN A 313 -7.02 1.20 -8.12
C ASN A 313 -7.53 0.24 -7.04
N GLU A 314 -8.26 -0.78 -7.48
CA GLU A 314 -8.85 -1.80 -6.63
C GLU A 314 -8.44 -3.20 -7.10
N VAL A 315 -7.98 -4.04 -6.16
CA VAL A 315 -7.78 -5.48 -6.36
C VAL A 315 -8.65 -6.18 -5.33
N SER A 316 -9.79 -6.70 -5.76
CA SER A 316 -10.81 -7.21 -4.85
C SER A 316 -11.41 -8.54 -5.24
N ASP A 317 -11.73 -9.38 -4.24
CA ASP A 317 -12.40 -10.66 -4.49
C ASP A 317 -11.61 -11.52 -5.47
N ASN A 318 -10.30 -11.67 -5.29
CA ASN A 318 -9.43 -12.50 -6.13
C ASN A 318 -8.88 -13.72 -5.39
N VAL A 319 -8.44 -14.74 -6.14
CA VAL A 319 -7.71 -15.90 -5.62
C VAL A 319 -6.38 -16.03 -6.34
N ILE A 320 -5.27 -15.98 -5.62
CA ILE A 320 -3.91 -16.03 -6.17
C ILE A 320 -3.21 -17.25 -5.56
N LEU A 321 -2.88 -18.23 -6.41
CA LEU A 321 -2.40 -19.55 -6.01
C LEU A 321 -1.07 -19.89 -6.67
N ASN A 322 -0.23 -20.66 -5.98
CA ASN A 322 0.91 -21.37 -6.56
C ASN A 322 1.81 -20.49 -7.46
N PHE A 323 2.17 -19.30 -6.97
CA PHE A 323 3.03 -18.34 -7.66
C PHE A 323 4.50 -18.44 -7.18
N GLY A 324 5.44 -17.95 -7.99
CA GLY A 324 6.88 -18.03 -7.71
C GLY A 324 7.54 -19.39 -7.94
N ARG A 325 6.97 -20.24 -8.82
CA ARG A 325 7.33 -21.67 -8.94
C ARG A 325 8.76 -22.01 -9.41
N VAL A 326 9.42 -21.16 -10.20
CA VAL A 326 10.80 -21.45 -10.64
C VAL A 326 11.84 -20.49 -10.06
N GLY A 327 11.53 -19.19 -9.92
CA GLY A 327 12.37 -18.25 -9.15
C GLY A 327 11.66 -17.84 -7.87
N TYR A 328 12.35 -17.87 -6.74
CA TYR A 328 11.71 -17.71 -5.43
C TYR A 328 11.68 -16.25 -5.02
N VAL A 329 12.83 -15.66 -4.70
CA VAL A 329 12.88 -14.33 -4.08
C VAL A 329 12.54 -13.24 -5.10
N GLY A 330 11.62 -12.35 -4.74
CA GLY A 330 11.07 -11.30 -5.60
C GLY A 330 9.89 -11.73 -6.47
N SER A 331 9.42 -12.98 -6.35
CA SER A 331 8.18 -13.44 -6.98
C SER A 331 6.98 -13.16 -6.08
N ASP A 332 6.54 -11.91 -6.02
CA ASP A 332 5.41 -11.48 -5.21
C ASP A 332 4.07 -11.88 -5.86
N GLY A 333 3.05 -12.20 -5.04
CA GLY A 333 1.69 -12.47 -5.53
C GLY A 333 1.02 -11.20 -6.04
N ILE A 334 0.97 -10.17 -5.18
CA ILE A 334 0.59 -8.80 -5.53
C ILE A 334 1.77 -7.90 -5.17
N PHE A 335 2.27 -7.15 -6.14
CA PHE A 335 3.10 -5.98 -5.87
C PHE A 335 2.21 -4.74 -5.94
N CYS A 336 2.19 -3.94 -4.88
CA CYS A 336 1.40 -2.71 -4.76
C CYS A 336 2.34 -1.51 -4.66
N GLY A 337 2.20 -0.54 -5.58
CA GLY A 337 2.94 0.72 -5.53
C GLY A 337 2.09 1.87 -6.07
N GLY A 338 2.55 3.09 -5.87
CA GLY A 338 1.84 4.31 -6.19
C GLY A 338 1.19 4.94 -4.95
N VAL A 339 -0.02 5.47 -5.10
CA VAL A 339 -0.73 6.12 -3.98
C VAL A 339 -2.18 5.67 -3.94
N GLY A 340 -2.72 5.37 -2.76
CA GLY A 340 -4.17 5.19 -2.60
C GLY A 340 -4.78 3.95 -3.26
N ASN A 341 -4.02 2.86 -3.42
CA ASN A 341 -4.58 1.58 -3.87
C ASN A 341 -5.36 0.89 -2.74
N HIS A 342 -6.40 0.15 -3.10
CA HIS A 342 -7.21 -0.65 -2.20
C HIS A 342 -7.15 -2.13 -2.57
N ILE A 343 -6.63 -2.97 -1.69
CA ILE A 343 -6.48 -4.42 -1.90
C ILE A 343 -7.30 -5.13 -0.82
N HIS A 344 -8.40 -5.76 -1.20
CA HIS A 344 -9.30 -6.36 -0.21
C HIS A 344 -10.00 -7.63 -0.62
N HIS A 345 -10.43 -8.43 0.36
CA HIS A 345 -11.23 -9.63 0.09
C HIS A 345 -10.52 -10.62 -0.86
N ASN A 346 -9.19 -10.68 -0.84
CA ASN A 346 -8.42 -11.61 -1.67
C ASN A 346 -7.95 -12.82 -0.87
N ILE A 347 -7.84 -13.98 -1.50
CA ILE A 347 -7.10 -15.13 -0.96
C ILE A 347 -5.75 -15.23 -1.68
N LEU A 348 -4.67 -15.26 -0.91
CA LEU A 348 -3.34 -15.59 -1.40
C LEU A 348 -2.87 -16.86 -0.69
N TYR A 349 -2.54 -17.91 -1.46
CA TYR A 349 -2.22 -19.22 -0.91
C TYR A 349 -1.08 -19.92 -1.67
N ARG A 350 -0.16 -20.55 -0.91
CA ARG A 350 1.00 -21.30 -1.44
C ARG A 350 1.90 -20.48 -2.36
N GLY A 351 2.42 -19.38 -1.84
CA GLY A 351 3.39 -18.53 -2.53
C GLY A 351 4.82 -18.89 -2.16
N SER A 352 5.72 -19.05 -3.15
CA SER A 352 7.14 -19.35 -2.90
C SER A 352 7.86 -18.24 -2.13
N TYR A 353 7.36 -17.01 -2.21
CA TYR A 353 7.89 -15.82 -1.52
C TYR A 353 6.73 -15.03 -0.88
N THR A 354 6.76 -13.70 -0.97
CA THR A 354 5.79 -12.78 -0.36
C THR A 354 4.44 -12.78 -1.07
N GLY A 355 3.36 -12.79 -0.30
CA GLY A 355 2.00 -12.65 -0.82
C GLY A 355 1.74 -11.25 -1.37
N ILE A 356 1.77 -10.24 -0.50
CA ILE A 356 1.61 -8.84 -0.88
C ILE A 356 2.89 -8.07 -0.53
N HIS A 357 3.61 -7.63 -1.53
CA HIS A 357 4.69 -6.67 -1.37
C HIS A 357 4.15 -5.28 -1.68
N TRP A 358 4.32 -4.32 -0.77
CA TRP A 358 3.93 -2.95 -1.06
C TRP A 358 5.08 -1.96 -0.88
N ASN A 359 4.97 -0.84 -1.57
CA ASN A 359 5.79 0.35 -1.38
C ASN A 359 4.89 1.58 -1.50
N GLU A 360 5.42 2.75 -1.16
CA GLU A 360 4.76 4.05 -1.38
C GLU A 360 3.53 4.27 -0.46
N ASN A 361 2.53 5.07 -0.87
CA ASN A 361 1.74 5.87 0.07
C ASN A 361 0.25 5.53 0.13
N ASP A 362 -0.33 5.70 1.31
CA ASP A 362 -1.79 5.73 1.54
C ASP A 362 -2.57 4.50 1.04
N HIS A 363 -1.97 3.31 1.03
CA HIS A 363 -2.64 2.07 0.64
C HIS A 363 -3.55 1.53 1.75
N LEU A 364 -4.65 0.88 1.36
CA LEU A 364 -5.53 0.13 2.25
C LEU A 364 -5.49 -1.35 1.90
N PHE A 365 -5.19 -2.19 2.89
CA PHE A 365 -5.23 -3.64 2.79
C PHE A 365 -6.23 -4.19 3.81
N GLU A 366 -7.38 -4.70 3.37
CA GLU A 366 -8.40 -5.20 4.30
C GLU A 366 -9.15 -6.46 3.88
N TYR A 367 -9.56 -7.28 4.85
CA TYR A 367 -10.30 -8.52 4.59
C TYR A 367 -9.59 -9.52 3.67
N ASN A 368 -8.26 -9.42 3.55
CA ASN A 368 -7.47 -10.40 2.80
C ASN A 368 -7.15 -11.61 3.68
N HIS A 369 -7.02 -12.76 3.03
CA HIS A 369 -6.63 -14.01 3.64
C HIS A 369 -5.33 -14.51 3.03
N LEU A 370 -4.26 -14.52 3.81
CA LEU A 370 -2.93 -14.95 3.38
C LEU A 370 -2.49 -16.18 4.18
N SER A 371 -2.16 -17.27 3.50
CA SER A 371 -1.64 -18.46 4.17
C SER A 371 -0.63 -19.26 3.35
N LYS A 372 0.29 -19.95 4.02
CA LYS A 372 1.39 -20.72 3.39
C LYS A 372 2.18 -19.88 2.39
N MET A 373 2.65 -18.73 2.84
CA MET A 373 3.60 -17.88 2.10
C MET A 373 5.04 -18.28 2.46
N CYS A 374 6.02 -17.81 1.68
CA CYS A 374 7.44 -18.10 1.92
C CYS A 374 7.80 -19.59 1.89
N ILE A 375 7.14 -20.42 1.07
CA ILE A 375 7.35 -21.87 1.11
C ILE A 375 8.74 -22.33 0.63
N GLU A 376 9.41 -21.55 -0.22
CA GLU A 376 10.72 -21.88 -0.81
C GLU A 376 11.79 -20.82 -0.48
N ALA A 377 11.47 -19.88 0.40
CA ALA A 377 12.34 -18.75 0.73
C ALA A 377 12.33 -18.46 2.24
N SER A 378 13.36 -17.74 2.67
CA SER A 378 13.47 -17.19 4.02
C SER A 378 13.60 -15.68 3.96
N ASP A 379 13.47 -15.01 5.11
CA ASP A 379 13.54 -13.55 5.19
C ASP A 379 12.47 -12.84 4.35
N CYS A 380 11.23 -13.27 4.53
CA CYS A 380 10.05 -12.71 3.87
C CYS A 380 8.84 -12.79 4.78
N GLY A 381 7.69 -12.30 4.29
CA GLY A 381 6.44 -12.44 4.99
C GLY A 381 5.23 -12.63 4.11
N GLY A 382 4.08 -12.92 4.72
CA GLY A 382 2.80 -12.91 4.02
C GLY A 382 2.57 -11.56 3.34
N MET A 383 2.87 -10.48 4.07
CA MET A 383 3.09 -9.15 3.49
C MET A 383 4.45 -8.61 3.86
N MET A 384 5.08 -7.88 2.94
CA MET A 384 6.41 -7.31 3.14
C MET A 384 6.53 -5.91 2.53
N THR A 385 7.30 -5.05 3.17
CA THR A 385 7.79 -3.78 2.63
C THR A 385 9.16 -3.45 3.25
N GLY A 386 9.88 -2.48 2.70
CA GLY A 386 11.12 -2.03 3.33
C GLY A 386 11.79 -0.82 2.68
N ARG A 387 12.82 -0.28 3.36
CA ARG A 387 13.75 0.74 2.82
C ARG A 387 13.12 2.03 2.28
N ASP A 388 12.04 2.50 2.90
CA ASP A 388 11.39 3.76 2.50
C ASP A 388 10.73 4.51 3.68
N TRP A 389 11.31 5.66 4.07
CA TRP A 389 10.72 6.54 5.10
C TRP A 389 9.53 7.36 4.63
N ALA A 390 9.38 7.53 3.32
CA ALA A 390 8.35 8.34 2.72
C ALA A 390 7.10 7.51 2.35
N ALA A 391 7.14 6.19 2.44
CA ALA A 391 6.03 5.26 2.18
C ALA A 391 5.00 5.24 3.35
N ARG A 392 4.37 6.38 3.61
CA ARG A 392 3.56 6.65 4.80
C ARG A 392 2.06 6.57 4.53
N GLY A 393 1.28 6.44 5.61
CA GLY A 393 -0.18 6.49 5.57
C GLY A 393 -0.85 5.17 5.16
N ASN A 394 -0.08 4.08 5.12
CA ASN A 394 -0.60 2.76 4.79
C ASN A 394 -1.39 2.15 5.97
N ILE A 395 -2.48 1.44 5.69
CA ILE A 395 -3.28 0.72 6.69
C ILE A 395 -3.43 -0.74 6.27
N ILE A 396 -3.13 -1.65 7.20
CA ILE A 396 -3.37 -3.09 7.09
C ILE A 396 -4.35 -3.47 8.20
N ARG A 397 -5.60 -3.78 7.84
CA ARG A 397 -6.63 -4.07 8.85
C ARG A 397 -7.58 -5.20 8.50
N ASN A 398 -8.16 -5.85 9.52
CA ASN A 398 -9.18 -6.89 9.31
C ASN A 398 -8.72 -8.02 8.37
N ASN A 399 -7.44 -8.36 8.34
CA ASN A 399 -6.91 -9.46 7.52
C ASN A 399 -6.64 -10.71 8.38
N HIS A 400 -6.49 -11.84 7.70
CA HIS A 400 -6.14 -13.12 8.32
C HIS A 400 -4.81 -13.65 7.78
N PHE A 401 -3.85 -13.89 8.68
CA PHE A 401 -2.51 -14.39 8.36
C PHE A 401 -2.23 -15.69 9.11
N HIS A 402 -2.10 -16.80 8.40
CA HIS A 402 -1.81 -18.07 9.08
C HIS A 402 -1.01 -19.10 8.31
N ASP A 403 -0.41 -20.05 9.04
CA ASP A 403 0.47 -21.09 8.48
C ASP A 403 1.61 -20.52 7.64
N ILE A 404 2.10 -19.32 7.99
CA ILE A 404 3.29 -18.72 7.37
C ILE A 404 4.49 -19.17 8.21
N LYS A 405 4.98 -20.36 7.85
CA LYS A 405 6.06 -21.07 8.54
C LYS A 405 7.18 -21.34 7.56
N ARG A 406 8.41 -21.25 8.07
CA ARG A 406 9.59 -21.55 7.28
C ARG A 406 9.66 -23.05 6.98
N LEU A 407 9.84 -23.40 5.71
CA LEU A 407 10.02 -24.79 5.25
C LEU A 407 11.44 -25.07 4.72
N VAL A 408 12.27 -24.05 4.57
CA VAL A 408 13.67 -24.13 4.11
C VAL A 408 14.62 -23.54 5.15
N PRO A 409 15.88 -24.02 5.29
CA PRO A 409 16.85 -23.41 6.19
C PRO A 409 17.07 -21.92 5.89
N GLY A 410 17.26 -21.10 6.91
CA GLY A 410 17.53 -19.67 6.75
C GLY A 410 17.04 -18.81 7.91
N VAL A 411 16.77 -17.54 7.63
CA VAL A 411 16.14 -16.59 8.56
C VAL A 411 14.66 -16.94 8.76
N ASP A 412 14.03 -16.50 9.84
CA ASP A 412 12.59 -16.69 10.07
C ASP A 412 11.71 -16.03 8.99
N VAL A 413 10.43 -16.39 8.98
CA VAL A 413 9.40 -15.81 8.09
C VAL A 413 8.29 -15.17 8.91
N ARG A 414 7.59 -14.19 8.34
CA ARG A 414 6.67 -13.32 9.08
C ARG A 414 5.25 -13.31 8.52
N GLY A 415 4.25 -13.00 9.34
CA GLY A 415 2.94 -12.57 8.85
C GLY A 415 3.04 -11.26 8.08
N ILE A 416 3.50 -10.21 8.78
CA ILE A 416 3.86 -8.91 8.18
C ILE A 416 5.32 -8.59 8.52
N MET A 417 6.10 -8.22 7.50
CA MET A 417 7.50 -7.82 7.64
C MET A 417 7.70 -6.35 7.23
N LEU A 418 7.99 -5.49 8.22
CA LEU A 418 8.39 -4.10 8.00
C LEU A 418 9.91 -4.02 8.04
N ASP A 419 10.54 -4.26 6.90
CA ASP A 419 11.99 -4.43 6.84
C ASP A 419 12.74 -3.10 6.70
N ASP A 420 14.00 -3.10 7.13
CA ASP A 420 14.98 -2.06 6.83
C ASP A 420 14.47 -0.62 7.00
N GLN A 421 14.04 -0.33 8.22
CA GLN A 421 13.63 0.98 8.70
C GLN A 421 12.39 1.57 8.01
N PHE A 422 11.52 0.73 7.44
CA PHE A 422 10.19 1.16 7.01
C PHE A 422 9.42 1.86 8.15
N SER A 423 8.63 2.89 7.80
CA SER A 423 8.02 3.79 8.78
C SER A 423 6.59 4.16 8.40
N SER A 424 5.74 4.40 9.41
CA SER A 424 4.41 5.02 9.28
C SER A 424 3.34 4.12 8.62
N VAL A 425 3.14 2.91 9.15
CA VAL A 425 1.98 2.03 8.85
C VAL A 425 1.13 1.77 10.09
N ILE A 426 -0.18 1.63 9.90
CA ILE A 426 -1.12 1.11 10.89
C ILE A 426 -1.41 -0.36 10.59
N ILE A 427 -1.17 -1.24 11.56
CA ILE A 427 -1.52 -2.66 11.55
C ILE A 427 -2.57 -2.86 12.64
N GLU A 428 -3.84 -3.01 12.27
CA GLU A 428 -4.94 -3.07 13.25
C GLU A 428 -6.02 -4.11 12.99
N ASN A 429 -6.63 -4.67 14.03
CA ASN A 429 -7.76 -5.60 13.89
C ASN A 429 -7.48 -6.82 12.99
N ASN A 430 -6.21 -7.19 12.82
CA ASN A 430 -5.84 -8.40 12.09
C ASN A 430 -5.77 -9.60 13.04
N VAL A 431 -6.02 -10.78 12.48
CA VAL A 431 -5.84 -12.05 13.16
C VAL A 431 -4.61 -12.73 12.59
N PHE A 432 -3.66 -13.04 13.45
CA PHE A 432 -2.48 -13.84 13.12
C PHE A 432 -2.51 -15.12 13.93
N HIS A 433 -2.41 -16.27 13.26
CA HIS A 433 -2.23 -17.53 13.98
C HIS A 433 -1.29 -18.49 13.29
N ASP A 434 -0.58 -19.32 14.05
CA ASP A 434 0.28 -20.37 13.51
C ASP A 434 1.35 -19.87 12.53
N ASN A 435 1.92 -18.69 12.78
CA ASN A 435 3.05 -18.15 12.00
C ASN A 435 4.35 -18.35 12.79
N ASP A 436 5.49 -18.36 12.09
CA ASP A 436 6.79 -18.33 12.76
C ASP A 436 6.94 -17.07 13.59
N VAL A 437 6.68 -15.92 12.97
CA VAL A 437 6.60 -14.61 13.60
C VAL A 437 5.38 -13.89 13.06
N HIS A 438 4.58 -13.24 13.90
CA HIS A 438 3.39 -12.57 13.38
C HIS A 438 3.73 -11.23 12.72
N VAL A 439 4.48 -10.36 13.41
CA VAL A 439 4.87 -9.04 12.90
C VAL A 439 6.35 -8.76 13.16
N ASN A 440 7.05 -8.21 12.17
CA ASN A 440 8.41 -7.68 12.33
C ASN A 440 8.43 -6.16 12.12
N ILE A 441 9.16 -5.45 12.99
CA ILE A 441 9.59 -4.06 12.85
C ILE A 441 11.13 -4.04 12.84
N GLY A 442 11.73 -4.14 11.65
CA GLY A 442 13.18 -4.11 11.41
C GLY A 442 13.74 -2.68 11.46
N GLY A 443 13.59 -2.03 12.61
CA GLY A 443 13.87 -0.60 12.80
C GLY A 443 12.75 0.28 12.23
N GLY A 444 13.05 1.56 12.02
CA GLY A 444 12.07 2.51 11.48
C GLY A 444 11.07 2.97 12.53
N ARG A 445 10.23 3.95 12.18
CA ARG A 445 9.59 4.84 13.16
C ARG A 445 8.12 5.07 12.90
N ASN A 446 7.39 5.44 13.95
CA ASN A 446 5.98 5.84 13.91
C ASN A 446 5.03 4.76 13.34
N ASN A 447 5.33 3.48 13.51
CA ASN A 447 4.42 2.39 13.19
C ASN A 447 3.42 2.17 14.35
N ILE A 448 2.17 1.84 14.04
CA ILE A 448 1.15 1.46 15.03
C ILE A 448 0.78 0.00 14.81
N VAL A 449 0.88 -0.81 15.86
CA VAL A 449 0.38 -2.18 15.91
C VAL A 449 -0.65 -2.24 17.04
N ARG A 450 -1.95 -2.28 16.69
CA ARG A 450 -3.01 -2.24 17.72
C ARG A 450 -4.19 -3.16 17.46
N GLN A 451 -4.87 -3.57 18.52
CA GLN A 451 -6.10 -4.36 18.40
C GLN A 451 -5.95 -5.64 17.56
N ASN A 452 -4.73 -6.19 17.44
CA ASN A 452 -4.51 -7.44 16.72
C ASN A 452 -4.62 -8.62 17.67
N ILE A 453 -4.94 -9.78 17.11
CA ILE A 453 -4.85 -11.06 17.81
C ILE A 453 -3.60 -11.79 17.31
N PHE A 454 -2.71 -12.08 18.24
CA PHE A 454 -1.49 -12.86 18.02
C PHE A 454 -1.63 -14.20 18.71
N PHE A 455 -1.99 -15.24 17.96
CA PHE A 455 -2.30 -16.54 18.52
C PHE A 455 -1.29 -17.61 18.08
N ASN A 456 -0.67 -18.31 19.01
CA ASN A 456 0.14 -19.50 18.74
C ASN A 456 1.25 -19.29 17.70
N THR A 457 2.26 -18.51 18.08
CA THR A 457 3.48 -18.35 17.29
C THR A 457 4.43 -19.56 17.46
N SER A 458 5.17 -19.92 16.41
CA SER A 458 6.21 -20.95 16.50
C SER A 458 7.52 -20.41 17.13
N GLN A 459 7.80 -19.11 16.99
CA GLN A 459 9.01 -18.47 17.52
C GLN A 459 8.71 -17.33 18.50
N TYR A 460 8.09 -16.25 18.04
CA TYR A 460 7.70 -15.09 18.85
C TYR A 460 6.63 -14.25 18.14
N SER A 461 5.79 -13.57 18.93
CA SER A 461 4.67 -12.81 18.36
C SER A 461 5.17 -11.63 17.53
N MET A 462 6.18 -10.91 18.04
CA MET A 462 6.78 -9.76 17.36
C MET A 462 8.31 -9.79 17.39
N GLN A 463 8.93 -9.56 16.23
CA GLN A 463 10.35 -9.21 16.14
C GLN A 463 10.47 -7.70 16.04
N ILE A 464 11.27 -7.09 16.90
CA ILE A 464 11.48 -5.64 16.87
C ILE A 464 12.95 -5.34 17.13
N ASP A 465 13.57 -4.54 16.27
CA ASP A 465 14.97 -4.18 16.43
C ASP A 465 15.22 -2.67 16.24
N ALA A 466 16.45 -2.26 16.49
CA ALA A 466 16.89 -0.86 16.43
C ALA A 466 17.77 -0.58 15.21
N ARG A 467 17.54 -1.27 14.09
CA ARG A 467 18.23 -0.97 12.84
C ARG A 467 18.04 0.51 12.50
N GLY A 468 19.13 1.18 12.12
CA GLY A 468 19.16 2.64 11.94
C GLY A 468 19.82 3.40 13.09
N HIS A 469 19.81 2.86 14.31
CA HIS A 469 20.44 3.49 15.47
C HIS A 469 21.95 3.66 15.26
N ASN A 470 22.51 4.81 15.71
CA ASN A 470 23.91 5.21 15.50
C ASN A 470 24.36 5.23 14.02
N ARG A 471 23.45 5.53 13.09
CA ARG A 471 23.68 5.52 11.62
C ARG A 471 24.07 4.16 11.04
N GLY A 472 23.80 3.06 11.75
CA GLY A 472 23.83 1.71 11.17
C GLY A 472 22.67 1.47 10.19
N GLY A 473 22.66 0.30 9.53
CA GLY A 473 21.56 -0.10 8.64
C GLY A 473 21.55 0.64 7.30
N ASN A 474 20.35 1.03 6.84
CA ASN A 474 20.10 1.59 5.50
C ASN A 474 19.84 3.11 5.50
N THR A 475 20.16 3.78 6.62
CA THR A 475 19.90 5.22 6.85
C THR A 475 20.34 6.13 5.70
N ASN A 476 21.53 5.91 5.13
CA ASN A 476 22.02 6.74 4.01
C ASN A 476 21.16 6.57 2.75
N VAL A 477 20.80 5.32 2.40
CA VAL A 477 19.94 5.01 1.26
C VAL A 477 18.54 5.61 1.46
N LEU A 478 18.04 5.61 2.68
CA LEU A 478 16.75 6.22 3.04
C LEU A 478 16.76 7.74 2.85
N ILE A 479 17.84 8.40 3.26
CA ILE A 479 18.04 9.85 3.03
C ILE A 479 18.08 10.14 1.53
N GLU A 480 18.80 9.34 0.73
CA GLU A 480 18.84 9.48 -0.73
C GLU A 480 17.45 9.32 -1.37
N ASN A 481 16.69 8.30 -0.95
CA ASN A 481 15.33 8.08 -1.43
C ASN A 481 14.41 9.25 -1.06
N LEU A 482 14.51 9.74 0.18
CA LEU A 482 13.72 10.88 0.67
C LEU A 482 14.01 12.15 -0.14
N ASN A 483 15.27 12.44 -0.44
CA ASN A 483 15.69 13.62 -1.20
C ASN A 483 15.21 13.61 -2.67
N ARG A 484 14.74 12.49 -3.20
CA ARG A 484 14.11 12.40 -4.53
C ARG A 484 12.64 12.84 -4.55
N LEU A 485 12.06 13.10 -3.37
CA LEU A 485 10.66 13.46 -3.18
C LEU A 485 10.53 14.90 -2.65
N PRO A 486 9.44 15.61 -2.96
CA PRO A 486 9.21 16.96 -2.46
C PRO A 486 8.65 16.95 -1.01
N TYR A 487 9.25 16.14 -0.12
CA TYR A 487 8.71 15.79 1.19
C TYR A 487 8.56 16.97 2.18
N GLN A 488 9.16 18.12 1.88
CA GLN A 488 9.09 19.34 2.70
C GLN A 488 8.14 20.39 2.13
N ASN A 489 7.55 20.18 0.95
CA ASN A 489 6.61 21.13 0.39
C ASN A 489 5.30 21.17 1.20
N VAL A 490 4.44 22.16 0.95
CA VAL A 490 3.17 22.33 1.69
C VAL A 490 2.29 21.08 1.62
N LEU A 491 2.22 20.41 0.48
CA LEU A 491 1.44 19.20 0.30
C LEU A 491 1.92 18.06 1.23
N TRP A 492 3.21 17.72 1.16
CA TRP A 492 3.79 16.62 1.94
C TRP A 492 3.91 16.97 3.43
N SER A 493 4.27 18.20 3.76
CA SER A 493 4.39 18.64 5.16
C SER A 493 3.03 18.75 5.86
N HIS A 494 1.95 19.07 5.15
CA HIS A 494 0.61 18.99 5.72
C HIS A 494 0.18 17.54 5.92
N ARG A 495 0.48 16.67 4.96
CA ARG A 495 0.05 15.27 4.99
C ARG A 495 0.85 14.40 5.97
N TYR A 496 2.16 14.60 6.03
CA TYR A 496 3.13 13.83 6.80
C TYR A 496 4.06 14.78 7.59
N PRO A 497 3.55 15.50 8.60
CA PRO A 497 4.28 16.59 9.25
C PRO A 497 5.61 16.18 9.89
N LYS A 498 5.68 15.04 10.59
CA LYS A 498 6.99 14.58 11.14
C LYS A 498 7.96 14.06 10.07
N LEU A 499 7.49 13.70 8.87
CA LEU A 499 8.39 13.36 7.77
C LEU A 499 9.08 14.63 7.26
N ALA A 500 8.36 15.75 7.11
CA ALA A 500 8.93 17.01 6.66
C ALA A 500 10.04 17.54 7.59
N SER A 501 9.93 17.28 8.89
CA SER A 501 10.92 17.64 9.90
C SER A 501 11.90 16.53 10.25
N ILE A 502 11.89 15.38 9.54
CA ILE A 502 12.69 14.20 9.95
C ILE A 502 14.19 14.50 10.01
N MET A 503 14.68 15.40 9.14
CA MET A 503 16.11 15.77 9.09
C MET A 503 16.50 16.80 10.17
N SER A 504 15.53 17.36 10.89
CA SER A 504 15.79 18.22 12.05
C SER A 504 16.07 17.42 13.33
N ASP A 505 15.76 16.13 13.32
CA ASP A 505 16.14 15.17 14.35
C ASP A 505 17.65 14.86 14.26
N ASN A 506 18.34 14.80 15.39
CA ASN A 506 19.77 14.47 15.44
C ASN A 506 20.03 12.97 15.21
N LYS A 507 19.00 12.13 15.29
CA LYS A 507 19.04 10.68 15.08
C LYS A 507 17.88 10.21 14.18
N PRO A 508 17.82 10.64 12.91
CA PRO A 508 16.71 10.29 12.01
C PRO A 508 16.59 8.78 11.71
N GLY A 509 17.62 8.00 12.04
CA GLY A 509 17.63 6.54 11.94
C GLY A 509 17.00 5.80 13.12
N ASP A 510 16.81 6.44 14.28
CA ASP A 510 16.32 5.76 15.48
C ASP A 510 14.85 5.31 15.29
N PRO A 511 14.45 4.15 15.88
CA PRO A 511 13.12 3.58 15.68
C PRO A 511 12.06 4.22 16.60
N GLU A 512 11.97 5.54 16.59
CA GLU A 512 11.17 6.29 17.55
C GLU A 512 9.67 6.32 17.24
N GLY A 513 8.85 6.51 18.28
CA GLY A 513 7.42 6.76 18.15
C GLY A 513 6.59 5.55 17.71
N ASN A 514 7.16 4.35 17.74
CA ASN A 514 6.40 3.13 17.47
C ASN A 514 5.45 2.83 18.63
N GLN A 515 4.25 2.36 18.33
CA GLN A 515 3.22 2.03 19.31
C GLN A 515 2.74 0.59 19.11
N ILE A 516 2.70 -0.17 20.20
CA ILE A 516 2.21 -1.55 20.26
C ILE A 516 1.19 -1.60 21.38
N THR A 517 -0.09 -1.45 21.06
CA THR A 517 -1.15 -1.18 22.06
C THR A 517 -2.41 -1.98 21.84
N ASP A 518 -3.19 -2.26 22.89
CA ASP A 518 -4.49 -2.91 22.76
C ASP A 518 -4.50 -4.28 22.06
N ASN A 519 -3.37 -4.97 21.94
CA ASN A 519 -3.30 -6.29 21.29
C ASN A 519 -3.55 -7.43 22.28
N ILE A 520 -4.04 -8.55 21.76
CA ILE A 520 -4.21 -9.80 22.50
C ILE A 520 -3.08 -10.76 22.08
N PHE A 521 -2.25 -11.15 23.03
CA PHE A 521 -1.14 -12.07 22.83
C PHE A 521 -1.43 -13.42 23.48
N HIS A 522 -1.36 -14.50 22.70
CA HIS A 522 -1.45 -15.88 23.15
C HIS A 522 -0.23 -16.68 22.70
N SER A 523 0.45 -17.34 23.64
CA SER A 523 1.63 -18.17 23.38
C SER A 523 1.82 -19.22 24.48
N MET A 524 1.84 -20.50 24.13
CA MET A 524 2.08 -21.61 25.06
C MET A 524 3.59 -21.86 25.25
N ASN A 525 4.31 -20.92 25.89
CA ASN A 525 5.75 -21.00 26.24
C ASN A 525 6.77 -20.38 25.26
N LYS A 526 6.35 -19.44 24.39
CA LYS A 526 7.27 -18.64 23.56
C LYS A 526 7.29 -17.18 24.00
N PRO A 527 8.44 -16.48 23.91
CA PRO A 527 8.49 -15.05 24.18
C PRO A 527 7.59 -14.29 23.19
N HIS A 528 6.88 -13.27 23.67
CA HIS A 528 6.07 -12.44 22.79
C HIS A 528 6.91 -11.49 21.93
N PHE A 529 8.06 -11.05 22.45
CA PHE A 529 8.95 -10.11 21.77
C PHE A 529 10.37 -10.68 21.64
N HIS A 530 11.00 -10.39 20.51
CA HIS A 530 12.43 -10.63 20.27
C HIS A 530 13.10 -9.36 19.74
N GLY A 531 14.30 -9.04 20.26
CA GLY A 531 15.12 -7.91 19.83
C GLY A 531 15.04 -6.67 20.75
N GLN A 532 15.46 -5.49 20.24
CA GLN A 532 15.64 -4.27 21.03
C GLN A 532 14.37 -3.42 21.07
N HIS A 533 13.78 -3.26 22.25
CA HIS A 533 12.50 -2.59 22.46
C HIS A 533 12.54 -1.62 23.63
N LYS A 534 13.44 -0.66 23.58
CA LYS A 534 13.56 0.36 24.63
C LYS A 534 12.29 1.20 24.72
N ALA A 535 11.89 1.56 25.94
CA ALA A 535 10.70 2.37 26.21
C ALA A 535 10.73 3.75 25.53
N GLU A 536 11.91 4.32 25.28
CA GLU A 536 12.10 5.58 24.55
C GLU A 536 11.74 5.47 23.05
N TRP A 537 11.72 4.26 22.49
CA TRP A 537 11.47 4.00 21.07
C TRP A 537 10.10 3.37 20.81
N PHE A 538 9.67 2.48 21.72
CA PHE A 538 8.45 1.71 21.60
C PHE A 538 7.55 1.95 22.81
N ASN A 539 6.35 2.50 22.57
CA ASN A 539 5.28 2.48 23.56
C ASN A 539 4.56 1.13 23.50
N VAL A 540 4.83 0.27 24.47
CA VAL A 540 4.15 -1.02 24.65
C VAL A 540 3.24 -0.94 25.87
N SER A 541 1.95 -0.68 25.64
CA SER A 541 0.96 -0.44 26.72
C SER A 541 -0.39 -1.04 26.38
N GLU A 542 -1.25 -1.25 27.38
CA GLU A 542 -2.64 -1.71 27.20
C GLU A 542 -2.79 -3.02 26.38
N ASN A 543 -1.77 -3.88 26.34
CA ASN A 543 -1.88 -5.20 25.73
C ASN A 543 -2.24 -6.25 26.79
N ILE A 544 -2.99 -7.29 26.41
CA ILE A 544 -3.30 -8.42 27.28
C ILE A 544 -2.58 -9.68 26.81
N TYR A 545 -2.07 -10.45 27.77
CA TYR A 545 -1.38 -11.72 27.55
C TYR A 545 -2.23 -12.82 28.15
N VAL A 546 -2.70 -13.74 27.31
CA VAL A 546 -3.52 -14.88 27.73
C VAL A 546 -2.72 -16.18 27.62
N PRO A 547 -2.68 -16.99 28.69
CA PRO A 547 -1.91 -18.24 28.69
C PRO A 547 -2.68 -19.42 28.10
N ASP A 548 -4.00 -19.29 27.91
CA ASP A 548 -4.90 -20.39 27.57
C ASP A 548 -5.84 -20.02 26.43
N GLU A 549 -6.06 -20.98 25.53
CA GLU A 549 -6.91 -20.86 24.36
C GLU A 549 -8.41 -20.78 24.71
N SER A 550 -8.81 -21.18 25.91
CA SER A 550 -10.20 -21.07 26.41
C SER A 550 -10.72 -19.62 26.53
N SER A 551 -9.84 -18.63 26.36
CA SER A 551 -10.22 -17.22 26.26
C SER A 551 -10.82 -16.86 24.90
N PHE A 552 -10.77 -17.77 23.92
CA PHE A 552 -11.30 -17.60 22.57
C PHE A 552 -12.47 -18.55 22.30
N TYR A 553 -13.42 -18.14 21.47
CA TYR A 553 -14.63 -18.92 21.20
C TYR A 553 -14.36 -20.28 20.53
N ALA A 554 -13.63 -20.29 19.40
CA ALA A 554 -13.29 -21.51 18.68
C ALA A 554 -11.99 -21.30 17.87
N PRO A 555 -10.83 -21.15 18.55
CA PRO A 555 -9.57 -20.75 17.93
C PRO A 555 -9.03 -21.79 16.93
N LEU A 556 -9.26 -23.09 17.16
CA LEU A 556 -8.97 -24.16 16.20
C LEU A 556 -9.70 -23.99 14.86
N TYR A 557 -10.79 -23.22 14.87
CA TYR A 557 -11.60 -22.92 13.70
C TYR A 557 -11.38 -21.50 13.17
N GLY A 558 -10.31 -20.82 13.61
CA GLY A 558 -10.04 -19.43 13.24
C GLY A 558 -11.00 -18.41 13.84
N ASN A 559 -11.91 -18.80 14.76
CA ASN A 559 -12.82 -17.88 15.44
C ASN A 559 -12.24 -17.46 16.79
N PHE A 560 -11.52 -16.33 16.74
CA PHE A 560 -10.84 -15.74 17.89
C PHE A 560 -11.69 -14.71 18.63
N LYS A 561 -13.02 -14.79 18.53
CA LYS A 561 -13.89 -13.89 19.30
C LYS A 561 -13.57 -13.99 20.79
N PRO A 562 -13.28 -12.87 21.47
CA PRO A 562 -13.04 -12.83 22.92
C PRO A 562 -14.18 -13.45 23.72
N ILE A 563 -13.85 -14.36 24.64
CA ILE A 563 -14.75 -14.86 25.69
C ILE A 563 -14.09 -14.71 27.08
N CYS A 564 -14.88 -14.89 28.14
CA CYS A 564 -14.40 -14.88 29.52
C CYS A 564 -13.58 -13.62 29.89
N LEU A 565 -12.35 -13.79 30.39
CA LEU A 565 -11.44 -12.71 30.82
C LEU A 565 -11.22 -11.65 29.74
N LEU A 566 -11.18 -12.05 28.46
CA LEU A 566 -10.97 -11.13 27.35
C LEU A 566 -12.16 -10.21 27.08
N LYS A 567 -13.38 -10.55 27.54
CA LYS A 567 -14.52 -9.63 27.39
C LYS A 567 -14.34 -8.35 28.21
N GLY A 568 -13.70 -8.42 29.38
CA GLY A 568 -13.45 -7.25 30.21
C GLY A 568 -12.39 -6.34 29.63
N PHE A 569 -11.29 -6.93 29.16
CA PHE A 569 -10.29 -6.22 28.36
C PHE A 569 -10.92 -5.54 27.16
N ALA A 570 -11.71 -6.29 26.36
CA ALA A 570 -12.35 -5.75 25.17
C ALA A 570 -13.29 -4.58 25.47
N ALA A 571 -14.00 -4.62 26.60
CA ALA A 571 -14.83 -3.49 27.04
C ALA A 571 -13.99 -2.26 27.41
N VAL A 572 -12.91 -2.44 28.17
CA VAL A 572 -12.05 -1.33 28.65
C VAL A 572 -11.28 -0.66 27.51
N THR A 573 -10.75 -1.44 26.57
CA THR A 573 -9.95 -0.94 25.44
C THR A 573 -10.79 -0.66 24.19
N SER A 574 -12.10 -0.94 24.24
CA SER A 574 -12.99 -0.88 23.07
C SER A 574 -12.48 -1.73 21.91
N PHE A 575 -11.92 -2.90 22.24
CA PHE A 575 -11.42 -3.87 21.27
C PHE A 575 -12.55 -4.36 20.37
N HIS A 576 -12.38 -4.23 19.06
CA HIS A 576 -13.40 -4.64 18.09
C HIS A 576 -13.55 -6.15 18.01
N ASN A 577 -14.72 -6.63 17.55
CA ASN A 577 -14.84 -8.05 17.22
C ASN A 577 -13.83 -8.38 16.12
N PRO A 578 -13.01 -9.43 16.28
CA PRO A 578 -12.05 -9.81 15.27
C PRO A 578 -12.76 -10.29 14.01
N VAL A 579 -12.11 -10.04 12.87
CA VAL A 579 -12.57 -10.56 11.57
C VAL A 579 -12.67 -12.09 11.61
N LEU A 580 -13.78 -12.64 11.13
CA LEU A 580 -13.97 -14.09 11.08
C LEU A 580 -13.40 -14.66 9.77
N PRO A 581 -13.07 -15.97 9.73
CA PRO A 581 -12.62 -16.62 8.49
C PRO A 581 -13.61 -16.51 7.32
N ILE A 582 -14.90 -16.30 7.59
CA ILE A 582 -15.93 -16.09 6.56
C ILE A 582 -15.97 -14.66 6.02
N ASP A 583 -15.44 -13.71 6.78
CA ASP A 583 -15.43 -12.28 6.42
C ASP A 583 -14.22 -11.92 5.54
N VAL A 584 -13.20 -12.79 5.49
CA VAL A 584 -11.99 -12.61 4.68
C VAL A 584 -12.03 -13.42 3.39
N GLY A 585 -11.32 -12.92 2.39
CA GLY A 585 -11.33 -13.51 1.06
C GLY A 585 -12.58 -13.13 0.25
N PRO A 586 -12.80 -13.81 -0.89
CA PRO A 586 -13.81 -13.40 -1.85
C PRO A 586 -15.23 -13.50 -1.32
N ARG A 587 -16.00 -12.42 -1.51
CA ARG A 587 -17.42 -12.35 -1.15
C ARG A 587 -18.31 -13.08 -2.14
N TYR A 588 -17.81 -13.26 -3.36
CA TYR A 588 -18.53 -13.89 -4.47
C TYR A 588 -17.82 -15.18 -4.89
N GLN A 589 -18.52 -16.03 -5.63
CA GLN A 589 -17.90 -17.17 -6.29
C GLN A 589 -16.90 -16.65 -7.33
N ILE A 590 -15.70 -17.23 -7.34
CA ILE A 590 -14.64 -16.88 -8.30
C ILE A 590 -14.46 -18.00 -9.30
N GLY A 591 -14.49 -17.65 -10.58
CA GLY A 591 -14.08 -18.52 -11.67
C GLY A 591 -14.94 -19.79 -11.86
N PRO A 592 -14.48 -20.71 -12.72
CA PRO A 592 -15.10 -22.01 -12.97
C PRO A 592 -15.60 -22.73 -11.73
N SER A 593 -16.79 -23.32 -11.81
CA SER A 593 -17.33 -24.27 -10.84
C SER A 593 -16.47 -25.52 -10.60
N SER A 594 -15.51 -25.82 -11.49
CA SER A 594 -14.63 -27.00 -11.40
C SER A 594 -13.47 -26.83 -10.41
N ASN A 595 -13.03 -25.60 -10.17
CA ASN A 595 -12.12 -25.32 -9.06
C ASN A 595 -12.98 -25.07 -7.83
N LYS A 596 -13.30 -26.16 -7.12
CA LYS A 596 -13.61 -26.07 -5.69
C LYS A 596 -12.36 -25.52 -4.99
N ILE A 597 -12.11 -24.22 -5.15
CA ILE A 597 -11.25 -23.49 -4.23
C ILE A 597 -11.90 -23.76 -2.91
N VAL A 598 -11.18 -24.50 -2.09
CA VAL A 598 -11.49 -24.68 -0.69
C VAL A 598 -11.51 -23.26 -0.14
N LYS A 599 -12.67 -22.59 -0.13
CA LYS A 599 -13.02 -21.73 1.01
C LYS A 599 -12.56 -22.57 2.18
N PRO A 600 -11.61 -22.10 3.01
CA PRO A 600 -11.07 -22.91 4.09
C PRO A 600 -12.23 -23.67 4.69
N THR A 601 -12.29 -24.99 4.45
CA THR A 601 -13.40 -25.81 4.92
C THR A 601 -13.17 -25.93 6.40
N LEU A 602 -13.49 -24.86 7.11
CA LEU A 602 -13.88 -24.94 8.47
C LEU A 602 -15.24 -25.58 8.39
N GLY A 603 -15.26 -26.89 8.60
CA GLY A 603 -16.47 -27.54 9.02
C GLY A 603 -17.01 -26.70 10.16
N TYR A 604 -18.04 -25.90 9.88
CA TYR A 604 -18.94 -25.38 10.91
C TYR A 604 -19.62 -26.62 11.48
N LEU A 605 -18.91 -27.35 12.34
CA LEU A 605 -19.61 -28.09 13.35
C LEU A 605 -20.24 -27.01 14.21
N SER A 606 -21.57 -27.02 14.22
CA SER A 606 -22.42 -26.48 15.27
C SER A 606 -22.13 -27.13 16.64
N GLY A 607 -20.84 -27.29 16.96
CA GLY A 607 -20.33 -27.84 18.20
C GLY A 607 -20.48 -26.80 19.27
N ILE A 608 -21.43 -27.05 20.16
CA ILE A 608 -21.70 -26.26 21.35
C ILE A 608 -20.37 -26.07 22.11
N PRO A 609 -19.98 -24.82 22.44
CA PRO A 609 -18.78 -24.59 23.24
C PRO A 609 -18.95 -25.18 24.65
N PRO A 610 -17.88 -25.50 25.38
CA PRO A 610 -17.97 -25.79 26.80
C PRO A 610 -18.70 -24.63 27.50
N THR A 611 -19.67 -24.97 28.35
CA THR A 611 -20.56 -24.04 29.06
C THR A 611 -19.80 -22.80 29.55
N PRO A 612 -20.17 -21.58 29.12
CA PRO A 612 -19.50 -20.36 29.58
C PRO A 612 -19.76 -20.21 31.07
N GLY A 613 -18.72 -20.28 31.90
CA GLY A 613 -18.80 -19.83 33.28
C GLY A 613 -19.31 -18.39 33.31
N ALA A 614 -20.25 -18.11 34.22
CA ALA A 614 -20.87 -16.80 34.35
C ALA A 614 -19.81 -15.71 34.57
N CYS A 615 -19.66 -14.78 33.63
CA CYS A 615 -18.81 -13.62 33.78
C CYS A 615 -19.67 -12.36 33.75
N ILE A 616 -19.66 -11.61 34.86
CA ILE A 616 -20.29 -10.29 35.01
C ILE A 616 -19.30 -9.25 34.51
N LEU A 617 -19.75 -8.31 33.68
CA LEU A 617 -18.96 -7.16 33.22
C LEU A 617 -19.76 -5.87 33.29
N ASN A 618 -19.11 -4.81 33.76
CA ASN A 618 -19.59 -3.43 33.69
C ASN A 618 -19.17 -2.81 32.36
N SER A 619 -20.10 -2.09 31.72
CA SER A 619 -19.85 -1.32 30.50
C SER A 619 -19.13 -0.01 30.81
N LEU A 620 -18.12 0.31 30.01
CA LEU A 620 -17.63 1.67 29.83
C LEU A 620 -17.53 1.95 28.32
N ASP A 621 -18.22 2.99 27.88
CA ASP A 621 -18.14 3.49 26.51
C ASP A 621 -16.91 4.38 26.37
N LYS A 622 -15.87 3.88 25.70
CA LYS A 622 -14.79 4.73 25.18
C LYS A 622 -14.97 4.81 23.66
N PRO A 623 -15.07 6.00 23.05
CA PRO A 623 -15.13 6.10 21.60
C PRO A 623 -13.84 5.55 20.98
N PRO A 624 -13.91 4.93 19.80
CA PRO A 624 -12.73 4.38 19.13
C PRO A 624 -11.69 5.49 18.95
N ALA A 625 -10.43 5.16 19.27
CA ALA A 625 -9.33 6.09 19.07
C ALA A 625 -9.26 6.46 17.58
N PRO A 626 -9.24 7.75 17.24
CA PRO A 626 -9.23 8.15 15.85
C PRO A 626 -7.98 7.62 15.12
N ILE A 627 -8.12 7.38 13.82
CA ILE A 627 -7.12 6.71 12.97
C ILE A 627 -6.03 7.72 12.58
N TYR A 628 -5.24 8.16 13.55
CA TYR A 628 -4.06 8.99 13.32
C TYR A 628 -2.82 8.16 13.54
N LEU A 629 -1.80 8.38 12.72
CA LEU A 629 -0.47 7.88 12.98
C LEU A 629 0.16 8.70 14.13
N PRO A 630 1.16 8.16 14.86
CA PRO A 630 1.79 8.84 16.00
C PRO A 630 2.46 10.15 15.60
N ASP A 631 2.71 10.31 14.30
CA ASP A 631 3.26 11.49 13.66
C ASP A 631 2.23 12.56 13.28
N GLY A 632 0.95 12.37 13.63
CA GLY A 632 -0.13 13.28 13.26
C GLY A 632 -0.54 13.17 11.80
N SER A 633 0.03 12.22 11.03
CA SER A 633 -0.41 11.97 9.67
C SER A 633 -1.74 11.20 9.65
N VAL A 634 -2.47 11.43 8.57
CA VAL A 634 -3.75 10.79 8.27
C VAL A 634 -3.64 10.04 6.96
N PRO A 635 -3.98 8.74 6.92
CA PRO A 635 -4.17 8.02 5.67
C PRO A 635 -5.24 8.67 4.78
N ASN A 636 -5.10 8.60 3.44
CA ASN A 636 -6.15 9.08 2.51
C ASN A 636 -7.45 8.31 2.65
N THR A 637 -7.35 7.13 3.24
CA THR A 637 -8.39 6.12 3.37
C THR A 637 -9.42 6.48 4.43
N LEU A 638 -9.13 7.47 5.30
CA LEU A 638 -10.13 8.07 6.19
C LEU A 638 -11.24 8.80 5.43
N TYR A 639 -10.98 9.20 4.19
CA TYR A 639 -11.91 9.92 3.32
C TYR A 639 -12.29 9.11 2.09
N ASN A 640 -12.41 7.78 2.25
CA ASN A 640 -12.82 6.87 1.18
C ASN A 640 -14.32 7.03 0.86
N VAL A 641 -14.68 8.15 0.25
CA VAL A 641 -15.95 8.30 -0.44
C VAL A 641 -15.76 7.75 -1.84
N SER A 642 -15.90 6.43 -1.95
CA SER A 642 -15.81 5.63 -3.19
C SER A 642 -16.87 6.00 -4.24
N GLN A 643 -17.75 6.95 -3.93
CA GLN A 643 -18.85 7.39 -4.76
C GLN A 643 -18.55 8.79 -5.33
N THR A 644 -18.66 8.93 -6.64
CA THR A 644 -18.58 10.20 -7.38
C THR A 644 -19.57 11.21 -6.77
N GLY A 645 -19.11 12.39 -6.35
CA GLY A 645 -19.95 13.39 -5.66
C GLY A 645 -19.14 14.45 -4.90
N CYS A 646 -19.83 15.41 -4.30
CA CYS A 646 -19.27 16.40 -3.39
C CYS A 646 -19.70 16.08 -1.95
N TRP A 647 -18.73 15.79 -1.11
CA TRP A 647 -18.93 15.20 0.21
C TRP A 647 -18.58 16.19 1.30
N PHE A 648 -19.32 16.10 2.39
CA PHE A 648 -19.17 16.94 3.57
C PHE A 648 -18.86 16.06 4.77
N SER A 649 -17.90 16.47 5.59
CA SER A 649 -17.63 15.87 6.89
C SER A 649 -17.68 16.97 7.94
N PHE A 650 -18.45 16.76 9.00
CA PHE A 650 -18.65 17.75 10.06
C PHE A 650 -19.01 17.05 11.37
N ASP A 651 -18.45 17.54 12.49
CA ASP A 651 -18.69 16.97 13.82
C ASP A 651 -20.03 17.42 14.42
N LYS A 652 -20.43 18.68 14.17
CA LYS A 652 -21.71 19.29 14.59
C LYS A 652 -22.19 20.27 13.54
N CYS A 653 -23.41 20.12 13.04
CA CYS A 653 -23.98 21.05 12.06
C CYS A 653 -25.51 21.19 12.21
N PRO A 654 -25.99 21.97 13.21
CA PRO A 654 -27.38 21.95 13.66
C PRO A 654 -28.43 22.29 12.59
N ASN A 655 -28.09 23.17 11.64
CA ASN A 655 -29.02 23.69 10.64
C ASN A 655 -28.86 23.03 9.26
N HIS A 656 -28.12 21.92 9.16
CA HIS A 656 -28.01 21.16 7.91
C HIS A 656 -29.14 20.13 7.81
N SER A 657 -29.82 20.06 6.67
CA SER A 657 -31.01 19.20 6.43
C SER A 657 -30.78 17.70 6.73
N ALA A 658 -29.53 17.26 6.65
CA ALA A 658 -29.08 15.92 7.01
C ALA A 658 -29.02 15.65 8.53
N TYR A 659 -28.68 16.69 9.30
CA TYR A 659 -28.57 16.64 10.76
C TYR A 659 -29.96 16.51 11.41
N GLU A 660 -30.98 17.18 10.86
CA GLU A 660 -32.37 17.05 11.34
C GLU A 660 -33.00 15.67 11.03
N LYS A 661 -32.65 15.05 9.89
CA LYS A 661 -33.21 13.75 9.48
C LYS A 661 -32.60 12.55 10.20
N ALA A 662 -31.41 12.68 10.81
CA ALA A 662 -30.62 11.54 11.24
C ALA A 662 -31.10 10.84 12.52
N LYS A 663 -31.66 11.54 13.53
CA LYS A 663 -32.15 11.03 14.85
C LYS A 663 -31.53 9.69 15.38
N ARG A 664 -30.24 9.44 15.13
CA ARG A 664 -29.40 8.34 15.61
C ARG A 664 -27.92 8.78 15.50
N PRO A 665 -27.00 8.17 16.27
CA PRO A 665 -25.57 8.54 16.27
C PRO A 665 -25.01 8.37 14.86
N VAL A 666 -24.32 9.38 14.34
CA VAL A 666 -23.79 9.39 12.97
C VAL A 666 -22.63 8.40 12.88
N SER A 667 -22.93 7.13 12.56
CA SER A 667 -21.94 6.09 12.28
C SER A 667 -21.46 6.09 10.82
N THR A 668 -21.70 7.17 10.07
CA THR A 668 -21.12 7.41 8.74
C THR A 668 -20.60 8.85 8.65
N PRO A 669 -19.27 9.07 8.61
CA PRO A 669 -18.64 10.41 8.75
C PRO A 669 -18.77 11.34 7.53
N PHE A 670 -19.54 10.96 6.51
CA PHE A 670 -19.66 11.69 5.24
C PHE A 670 -21.11 11.84 4.79
N TYR A 671 -21.46 13.07 4.41
CA TYR A 671 -22.76 13.45 3.88
C TYR A 671 -22.65 13.94 2.43
N ARG A 672 -23.69 13.71 1.63
CA ARG A 672 -23.78 14.13 0.22
C ARG A 672 -25.14 14.77 -0.07
N ASP A 673 -25.12 15.97 -0.68
CA ASP A 673 -26.34 16.66 -1.13
C ASP A 673 -26.53 16.46 -2.64
N ILE A 674 -27.09 15.31 -3.01
CA ILE A 674 -27.31 14.90 -4.41
C ILE A 674 -28.19 15.92 -5.16
N ASN A 675 -29.12 16.58 -4.47
CA ASN A 675 -30.02 17.56 -5.09
C ASN A 675 -29.32 18.89 -5.38
N ALA A 676 -28.38 19.31 -4.53
CA ALA A 676 -27.54 20.47 -4.81
C ALA A 676 -26.56 20.17 -5.96
N GLU A 677 -25.93 18.99 -5.95
CA GLU A 677 -25.00 18.57 -7.01
C GLU A 677 -25.63 18.54 -8.40
N MET A 678 -26.89 18.11 -8.53
CA MET A 678 -27.62 18.12 -9.81
C MET A 678 -27.94 19.53 -10.31
N LYS A 679 -27.92 20.55 -9.44
CA LYS A 679 -28.24 21.93 -9.79
C LYS A 679 -27.00 22.75 -10.14
N ASP A 680 -25.87 22.51 -9.48
CA ASP A 680 -24.66 23.32 -9.61
C ASP A 680 -23.44 22.57 -10.19
N ASN A 681 -23.58 21.28 -10.49
CA ASN A 681 -22.53 20.38 -10.98
C ASN A 681 -21.38 20.14 -9.99
N SER A 682 -21.52 20.45 -8.70
CA SER A 682 -20.47 20.19 -7.71
C SER A 682 -20.09 18.70 -7.59
N GLY A 683 -20.99 17.78 -7.98
CA GLY A 683 -20.72 16.35 -7.97
C GLY A 683 -19.71 15.88 -9.04
N THR A 684 -19.43 16.71 -10.05
CA THR A 684 -18.51 16.40 -11.16
C THR A 684 -17.45 17.47 -11.42
N ASN A 685 -17.51 18.60 -10.70
CA ASN A 685 -16.55 19.70 -10.80
C ASN A 685 -15.88 19.97 -9.44
N GLU A 686 -14.57 19.69 -9.36
CA GLU A 686 -13.76 19.82 -8.15
C GLU A 686 -13.81 21.23 -7.56
N THR A 687 -13.59 22.26 -8.39
CA THR A 687 -13.54 23.65 -7.91
C THR A 687 -14.88 24.10 -7.33
N ILE A 688 -15.98 23.74 -7.98
CA ILE A 688 -17.33 24.07 -7.48
C ILE A 688 -17.59 23.32 -6.17
N CYS A 689 -17.16 22.06 -6.07
CA CYS A 689 -17.27 21.29 -4.84
C CYS A 689 -16.50 21.94 -3.68
N LEU A 690 -15.21 22.22 -3.86
CA LEU A 690 -14.36 22.77 -2.80
C LEU A 690 -14.84 24.16 -2.34
N ASN A 691 -15.41 24.95 -3.24
CA ASN A 691 -16.01 26.25 -2.90
C ASN A 691 -17.28 26.15 -2.04
N LYS A 692 -17.90 24.96 -1.90
CA LYS A 692 -19.03 24.75 -0.98
C LYS A 692 -18.62 24.81 0.50
N VAL A 693 -17.34 24.93 0.81
CA VAL A 693 -16.88 25.25 2.16
C VAL A 693 -17.55 26.53 2.69
N SER A 694 -17.78 27.53 1.83
CA SER A 694 -18.46 28.78 2.18
C SER A 694 -19.94 28.59 2.49
N GLU A 695 -20.60 27.67 1.78
CA GLU A 695 -21.98 27.27 2.05
C GLU A 695 -22.08 26.55 3.41
N MET A 696 -21.09 25.71 3.74
CA MET A 696 -21.03 25.00 5.01
C MET A 696 -20.77 25.91 6.21
N ILE A 697 -19.92 26.93 6.07
CA ILE A 697 -19.73 27.99 7.08
C ILE A 697 -21.09 28.59 7.48
N SER A 698 -21.94 28.88 6.48
CA SER A 698 -23.26 29.50 6.72
C SER A 698 -24.27 28.57 7.41
N LYS A 699 -24.15 27.24 7.22
CA LYS A 699 -25.09 26.24 7.75
C LYS A 699 -24.66 25.63 9.08
N CYS A 700 -23.35 25.45 9.32
CA CYS A 700 -22.82 24.80 10.53
C CYS A 700 -22.36 25.79 11.61
N GLY A 701 -22.21 27.07 11.26
CA GLY A 701 -21.61 28.06 12.16
C GLY A 701 -20.08 28.00 12.16
N ASN A 702 -19.47 29.14 12.48
CA ASN A 702 -18.04 29.39 12.37
C ASN A 702 -17.18 28.60 13.38
N GLY A 703 -17.78 28.16 14.49
CA GLY A 703 -17.14 27.35 15.53
C GLY A 703 -17.15 25.83 15.27
N SER A 704 -17.70 25.39 14.14
CA SER A 704 -17.78 23.97 13.76
C SER A 704 -16.62 23.60 12.84
N SER A 705 -15.92 22.51 13.13
CA SER A 705 -14.92 21.95 12.23
C SER A 705 -15.61 21.13 11.14
N PHE A 706 -15.32 21.46 9.88
CA PHE A 706 -15.83 20.72 8.74
C PHE A 706 -14.87 20.73 7.56
N ALA A 707 -14.99 19.70 6.74
CA ALA A 707 -14.26 19.51 5.50
C ALA A 707 -15.25 19.31 4.35
N VAL A 708 -14.92 19.91 3.20
CA VAL A 708 -15.59 19.62 1.92
C VAL A 708 -14.62 18.86 1.04
N ILE A 709 -15.08 17.74 0.47
CA ILE A 709 -14.27 16.72 -0.19
C ILE A 709 -14.86 16.39 -1.56
N PHE A 710 -14.04 16.47 -2.61
CA PHE A 710 -14.48 16.07 -3.95
C PHE A 710 -14.21 14.56 -4.15
N GLY A 711 -15.27 13.75 -4.14
CA GLY A 711 -15.21 12.28 -4.16
C GLY A 711 -14.38 11.67 -5.31
N PRO A 712 -14.39 12.22 -6.54
CA PRO A 712 -13.61 11.67 -7.65
C PRO A 712 -12.07 11.77 -7.52
N THR A 713 -11.55 12.69 -6.69
CA THR A 713 -10.11 12.96 -6.55
C THR A 713 -9.61 12.97 -5.10
N GLY A 714 -10.51 13.10 -4.12
CA GLY A 714 -10.17 13.27 -2.71
C GLY A 714 -9.69 14.66 -2.33
N ALA A 715 -9.70 15.64 -3.26
CA ALA A 715 -9.32 17.02 -2.97
C ALA A 715 -10.21 17.61 -1.86
N MET A 716 -9.67 18.48 -1.00
CA MET A 716 -10.39 19.01 0.17
C MET A 716 -10.13 20.48 0.51
N THR A 717 -11.08 21.13 1.20
CA THR A 717 -10.95 22.48 1.77
C THR A 717 -11.57 22.55 3.17
N LEU A 718 -10.92 23.28 4.08
CA LEU A 718 -11.25 23.40 5.51
C LEU A 718 -11.87 24.78 5.85
N GLY A 719 -12.85 24.83 6.76
CA GLY A 719 -13.44 26.06 7.29
C GLY A 719 -13.41 26.14 8.83
N GLY A 720 -13.42 27.38 9.40
CA GLY A 720 -13.53 27.62 10.86
C GLY A 720 -13.01 28.98 11.38
N ASP A 721 -13.26 29.26 12.66
CA ASP A 721 -12.77 30.42 13.45
C ASP A 721 -11.25 30.38 13.73
N GLY A 722 -10.58 31.54 13.73
CA GLY A 722 -9.14 31.68 13.99
C GLY A 722 -8.52 33.01 13.50
N CYS A 723 -7.18 33.10 13.53
CA CYS A 723 -6.46 34.27 13.02
C CYS A 723 -5.97 34.05 11.58
N TYR A 724 -6.14 35.07 10.74
CA TYR A 724 -5.80 35.00 9.32
C TYR A 724 -5.14 36.29 8.86
N PHE A 725 -4.31 36.23 7.83
CA PHE A 725 -3.86 37.42 7.12
C PHE A 725 -4.11 37.32 5.62
N ALA A 726 -4.39 38.48 5.03
CA ALA A 726 -4.40 38.69 3.59
C ALA A 726 -3.10 39.42 3.21
N THR A 727 -2.32 38.80 2.33
CA THR A 727 -1.05 39.33 1.82
C THR A 727 -1.15 39.56 0.31
N TYR A 728 -0.52 40.62 -0.20
CA TYR A 728 -0.40 40.91 -1.63
C TYR A 728 1.00 40.63 -2.18
N GLY A 729 1.78 39.84 -1.42
CA GLY A 729 3.19 39.54 -1.69
C GLY A 729 4.10 40.15 -0.63
N CYS A 730 5.28 39.55 -0.44
CA CYS A 730 6.28 40.02 0.51
C CYS A 730 7.64 40.12 -0.21
N PRO A 731 8.15 41.34 -0.50
CA PRO A 731 9.41 41.51 -1.22
C PRO A 731 10.61 40.79 -0.57
N ARG A 732 10.58 40.63 0.77
CA ARG A 732 11.60 39.89 1.54
C ARG A 732 11.43 38.37 1.50
N VAL A 733 10.25 37.84 1.18
CA VAL A 733 9.97 36.40 1.12
C VAL A 733 9.44 36.06 -0.26
N LYS A 734 10.34 35.71 -1.18
CA LYS A 734 10.03 35.43 -2.59
C LYS A 734 9.01 34.29 -2.81
N SER A 735 8.76 33.45 -1.80
CA SER A 735 7.79 32.34 -1.81
C SER A 735 6.40 32.71 -1.26
N MET A 736 6.25 33.88 -0.64
CA MET A 736 4.97 34.31 -0.05
C MET A 736 4.10 34.93 -1.16
N ALA A 737 3.32 34.08 -1.83
CA ALA A 737 2.35 34.49 -2.84
C ALA A 737 1.18 35.26 -2.21
N SER A 738 0.55 36.12 -3.00
CA SER A 738 -0.66 36.84 -2.63
C SER A 738 -1.79 35.87 -2.28
N GLY A 739 -2.46 36.05 -1.15
CA GLY A 739 -3.50 35.10 -0.73
C GLY A 739 -3.97 35.27 0.71
N PHE A 740 -4.98 34.46 1.06
CA PHE A 740 -5.61 34.42 2.38
C PHE A 740 -5.13 33.18 3.15
N ILE A 741 -4.39 33.40 4.23
CA ILE A 741 -3.64 32.34 4.92
C ILE A 741 -3.97 32.39 6.41
N ARG A 742 -4.17 31.22 7.04
CA ARG A 742 -4.32 31.12 8.49
C ARG A 742 -2.97 31.42 9.15
N ASP A 743 -2.94 32.38 10.07
CA ASP A 743 -1.72 32.82 10.73
C ASP A 743 -1.33 31.85 11.84
N ALA A 744 -0.89 30.65 11.46
CA ALA A 744 -0.46 29.61 12.39
C ALA A 744 0.62 30.11 13.35
N TRP A 745 1.46 31.05 12.91
CA TRP A 745 2.44 31.69 13.78
C TRP A 745 1.76 32.50 14.88
N ALA A 746 0.82 33.39 14.53
CA ALA A 746 0.10 34.18 15.51
C ALA A 746 -0.68 33.29 16.49
N GLU A 747 -1.33 32.24 15.98
CA GLU A 747 -2.08 31.29 16.79
C GLU A 747 -1.18 30.54 17.78
N GLN A 748 0.02 30.13 17.36
CA GLN A 748 0.95 29.36 18.20
C GLN A 748 1.79 30.21 19.16
N HIS A 749 2.10 31.46 18.79
CA HIS A 749 3.11 32.26 19.50
C HIS A 749 2.54 33.44 20.29
N ILE A 750 1.37 33.96 19.88
CA ILE A 750 0.74 35.11 20.55
C ILE A 750 -0.75 34.88 20.79
N ASN A 751 -1.20 33.61 20.83
CA ASN A 751 -2.59 33.21 21.07
C ASN A 751 -3.61 33.85 20.10
N GLY A 752 -3.18 34.16 18.87
CA GLY A 752 -4.00 34.89 17.89
C GLY A 752 -5.31 34.18 17.52
N ALA A 753 -5.43 32.86 17.74
CA ALA A 753 -6.66 32.11 17.48
C ALA A 753 -7.82 32.53 18.40
N HIS A 754 -7.50 33.12 19.55
CA HIS A 754 -8.45 33.45 20.61
C HIS A 754 -8.33 34.90 21.12
N ASP A 755 -7.28 35.62 20.72
CA ASP A 755 -7.06 37.02 21.05
C ASP A 755 -7.08 37.88 19.78
N GLU A 756 -8.17 38.64 19.62
CA GLU A 756 -8.38 39.54 18.49
C GLU A 756 -7.27 40.59 18.38
N SER A 757 -6.88 41.20 19.50
CA SER A 757 -5.88 42.27 19.50
C SER A 757 -4.52 41.72 19.07
N ALA A 758 -4.16 40.55 19.58
CA ALA A 758 -2.96 39.84 19.18
C ALA A 758 -2.99 39.50 17.69
N CYS A 759 -4.11 38.98 17.19
CA CYS A 759 -4.29 38.71 15.76
C CYS A 759 -4.15 39.98 14.91
N LEU A 760 -4.85 41.06 15.24
CA LEU A 760 -4.87 42.30 14.46
C LEU A 760 -3.53 43.05 14.50
N SER A 761 -2.74 42.88 15.56
CA SER A 761 -1.38 43.44 15.66
C SER A 761 -0.45 42.93 14.55
N ARG A 762 -0.75 41.74 13.99
CA ARG A 762 0.08 41.08 12.98
C ARG A 762 0.19 41.88 11.69
N ALA A 763 -0.85 42.61 11.29
CA ALA A 763 -0.85 43.40 10.05
C ALA A 763 0.36 44.36 9.95
N LEU A 764 0.64 45.12 11.01
CA LEU A 764 1.75 46.07 11.04
C LEU A 764 3.10 45.36 11.15
N SER A 765 3.18 44.32 11.98
CA SER A 765 4.42 43.56 12.19
C SER A 765 4.86 42.83 10.91
N GLN A 766 3.92 42.26 10.16
CA GLN A 766 4.18 41.55 8.91
C GLN A 766 4.52 42.51 7.78
N TRP A 767 3.84 43.66 7.68
CA TRP A 767 4.18 44.69 6.69
C TRP A 767 5.59 45.24 6.91
N ARG A 768 5.97 45.52 8.16
CA ARG A 768 7.34 45.92 8.53
C ARG A 768 8.35 44.83 8.21
N TYR A 769 8.03 43.57 8.55
CA TYR A 769 8.86 42.43 8.23
C TYR A 769 9.11 42.31 6.72
N CYS A 770 8.10 42.61 5.90
CA CYS A 770 8.17 42.56 4.43
C CYS A 770 8.83 43.76 3.76
N GLY A 771 9.32 44.74 4.53
CA GLY A 771 10.07 45.89 4.00
C GLY A 771 9.34 47.22 4.05
N SER A 772 8.10 47.26 4.58
CA SER A 772 7.27 48.48 4.67
C SER A 772 6.99 49.16 3.33
N ASP A 773 6.94 48.37 2.26
CA ASP A 773 6.74 48.88 0.90
C ASP A 773 5.25 49.26 0.70
N PRO A 774 4.94 50.49 0.25
CA PRO A 774 3.57 50.95 0.04
C PRO A 774 2.77 50.15 -0.99
N ALA A 775 3.44 49.45 -1.93
CA ALA A 775 2.79 48.65 -2.96
C ALA A 775 2.28 47.28 -2.47
N PHE A 776 2.65 46.87 -1.24
CA PHE A 776 2.33 45.56 -0.68
C PHE A 776 1.66 45.70 0.70
N PRO A 777 0.42 46.22 0.77
CA PRO A 777 -0.29 46.35 2.04
C PRO A 777 -0.55 44.98 2.67
N MET A 778 -0.68 44.95 4.00
CA MET A 778 -1.00 43.74 4.75
C MET A 778 -2.26 43.96 5.57
N ALA A 779 -3.16 42.98 5.57
CA ALA A 779 -4.34 42.97 6.41
C ALA A 779 -4.33 41.73 7.31
N SER A 780 -4.59 41.91 8.60
CA SER A 780 -4.88 40.80 9.52
C SER A 780 -6.38 40.80 9.82
N ILE A 781 -6.97 39.62 9.89
CA ILE A 781 -8.40 39.39 10.09
C ILE A 781 -8.57 38.38 11.23
N TYR A 782 -9.27 38.80 12.27
CA TYR A 782 -9.70 37.89 13.32
C TYR A 782 -11.09 37.37 12.95
N LYS A 783 -11.16 36.12 12.48
CA LYS A 783 -12.41 35.55 11.93
C LYS A 783 -13.58 35.49 12.93
N PRO A 784 -13.37 35.26 14.24
CA PRO A 784 -14.48 35.20 15.19
C PRO A 784 -15.33 36.48 15.28
N THR A 785 -14.74 37.66 15.07
CA THR A 785 -15.48 38.95 15.06
C THR A 785 -15.56 39.59 13.69
N GLY A 786 -14.76 39.10 12.73
CA GLY A 786 -14.64 39.68 11.39
C GLY A 786 -13.87 41.00 11.37
N HIS A 787 -13.40 41.50 12.53
CA HIS A 787 -12.59 42.70 12.59
C HIS A 787 -11.27 42.49 11.86
N LEU A 788 -10.82 43.56 11.20
CA LEU A 788 -9.60 43.56 10.42
C LEU A 788 -8.81 44.84 10.63
N LYS A 789 -7.49 44.74 10.48
CA LYS A 789 -6.56 45.87 10.56
C LYS A 789 -5.62 45.85 9.37
N VAL A 790 -5.42 47.00 8.72
CA VAL A 790 -4.65 47.15 7.48
C VAL A 790 -3.52 48.18 7.67
N ALA A 791 -2.41 48.02 6.93
CA ALA A 791 -1.30 49.00 6.85
C ALA A 791 -0.98 49.37 5.37
N GLY A 792 -0.97 50.67 4.98
CA GLY A 792 -0.69 51.17 3.59
C GLY A 792 -1.11 52.64 3.24
N LYS A 793 -0.86 53.11 1.99
CA LYS A 793 -1.16 54.48 1.40
C LYS A 793 -2.69 54.73 1.19
N GLY A 794 -3.18 55.98 1.22
CA GLY A 794 -4.58 56.35 0.84
C GLY A 794 -5.13 57.64 1.50
N CYS A 795 -6.39 58.01 1.21
CA CYS A 795 -7.13 59.07 1.93
C CYS A 795 -7.93 58.52 3.11
N TRP A 796 -7.65 59.01 4.32
CA TRP A 796 -8.24 58.49 5.56
C TRP A 796 -9.01 59.59 6.29
N ILE A 797 -10.25 59.30 6.70
CA ILE A 797 -11.15 60.25 7.36
C ILE A 797 -11.30 59.86 8.83
N LYS A 798 -11.18 60.85 9.72
CA LYS A 798 -11.41 60.69 11.15
C LYS A 798 -12.32 61.79 11.67
N PRO A 799 -13.59 61.48 11.96
CA PRO A 799 -14.45 62.33 12.78
C PRO A 799 -14.01 62.27 14.25
N GLU A 800 -14.00 63.41 14.95
CA GLU A 800 -13.80 63.43 16.41
C GLU A 800 -15.03 62.90 17.14
N LYS A 801 -16.21 63.32 16.68
CA LYS A 801 -17.51 62.83 17.14
C LYS A 801 -18.54 63.08 16.05
N CYS A 802 -19.40 62.10 15.80
CA CYS A 802 -20.40 62.14 14.74
C CYS A 802 -21.78 61.86 15.35
N PRO A 803 -22.45 62.86 15.95
CA PRO A 803 -23.72 62.64 16.66
C PRO A 803 -24.83 62.09 15.76
N ALA A 804 -24.83 62.48 14.48
CA ALA A 804 -25.80 62.01 13.50
C ALA A 804 -25.56 60.56 13.06
N ASP A 805 -24.31 60.07 13.16
CA ASP A 805 -23.96 58.68 12.86
C ASP A 805 -22.87 58.19 13.81
N ASN A 806 -23.32 57.56 14.91
CA ASN A 806 -22.42 57.05 15.95
C ASN A 806 -21.49 55.93 15.46
N SER A 807 -21.72 55.36 14.27
CA SER A 807 -20.83 54.34 13.68
C SER A 807 -19.53 54.95 13.13
N LEU A 808 -19.54 56.24 12.78
CA LEU A 808 -18.39 56.98 12.27
C LEU A 808 -17.57 57.61 13.40
N ASN A 809 -17.18 56.81 14.40
CA ASN A 809 -16.44 57.24 15.59
C ASN A 809 -14.94 56.88 15.58
N HIS A 810 -14.46 56.28 14.49
CA HIS A 810 -13.08 55.84 14.32
C HIS A 810 -12.53 56.31 12.97
N MET A 811 -11.21 56.21 12.79
CA MET A 811 -10.57 56.57 11.53
C MET A 811 -10.77 55.46 10.51
N PHE A 812 -11.22 55.80 9.31
CA PHE A 812 -11.47 54.85 8.23
C PHE A 812 -10.87 55.35 6.92
N TYR A 813 -10.65 54.42 5.99
CA TYR A 813 -10.22 54.73 4.64
C TYR A 813 -11.45 55.04 3.78
N ASP A 814 -11.44 56.18 3.09
CA ASP A 814 -12.52 56.54 2.19
C ASP A 814 -12.36 55.81 0.85
N GLY A 815 -12.67 54.52 0.85
CA GLY A 815 -12.55 53.69 -0.35
C GLY A 815 -13.47 54.11 -1.48
N PHE A 816 -14.58 54.79 -1.18
CA PHE A 816 -15.40 55.39 -2.22
C PHE A 816 -14.67 56.56 -2.88
N GLY A 817 -14.07 57.45 -2.08
CA GLY A 817 -13.22 58.52 -2.58
C GLY A 817 -12.04 57.99 -3.40
N GLY A 818 -11.37 56.95 -2.92
CA GLY A 818 -10.23 56.34 -3.61
C GLY A 818 -10.61 55.78 -4.97
N ALA A 819 -11.71 55.02 -5.04
CA ALA A 819 -12.14 54.37 -6.27
C ALA A 819 -12.79 55.33 -7.29
N ASN A 820 -13.47 56.39 -6.83
CA ASN A 820 -14.34 57.19 -7.70
C ASN A 820 -13.93 58.66 -7.83
N LEU A 821 -13.19 59.18 -6.85
CA LEU A 821 -12.83 60.61 -6.78
C LEU A 821 -11.31 60.81 -6.75
N MET A 822 -10.53 59.76 -7.02
CA MET A 822 -9.07 59.76 -7.02
C MET A 822 -8.43 60.26 -5.71
N THR A 823 -9.12 60.12 -4.57
CA THR A 823 -8.62 60.72 -3.32
C THR A 823 -7.33 60.08 -2.80
N ASP A 824 -6.93 58.94 -3.34
CA ASP A 824 -5.66 58.29 -2.98
C ASP A 824 -4.43 58.90 -3.63
N ASP A 825 -4.67 59.64 -4.70
CA ASP A 825 -3.62 60.23 -5.53
C ASP A 825 -3.75 61.76 -5.64
N ASP A 826 -4.92 62.32 -5.32
CA ASP A 826 -5.16 63.76 -5.27
C ASP A 826 -5.53 64.26 -3.87
N ILE A 827 -4.69 65.15 -3.33
CA ILE A 827 -4.79 65.66 -1.96
C ILE A 827 -5.99 66.57 -1.75
N ASP A 828 -6.34 67.38 -2.76
CA ASP A 828 -7.44 68.33 -2.64
C ASP A 828 -8.78 67.58 -2.70
N SER A 829 -8.89 66.58 -3.59
CA SER A 829 -10.01 65.65 -3.59
C SER A 829 -10.13 64.92 -2.26
N CYS A 830 -9.02 64.46 -1.65
CA CYS A 830 -9.04 63.86 -0.32
C CYS A 830 -9.54 64.82 0.78
N PHE A 831 -9.07 66.07 0.78
CA PHE A 831 -9.46 67.04 1.80
C PHE A 831 -10.92 67.46 1.68
N SER A 832 -11.47 67.51 0.46
CA SER A 832 -12.90 67.76 0.25
C SER A 832 -13.80 66.71 0.92
N ARG A 833 -13.28 65.49 1.14
CA ARG A 833 -14.02 64.43 1.84
C ARG A 833 -14.17 64.68 3.33
N ALA A 834 -13.27 65.43 3.96
CA ALA A 834 -13.44 65.84 5.36
C ALA A 834 -14.72 66.66 5.53
N GLU A 835 -14.98 67.60 4.62
CA GLU A 835 -16.19 68.41 4.63
C GLU A 835 -17.43 67.56 4.38
N TYR A 836 -17.38 66.65 3.40
CA TYR A 836 -18.50 65.75 3.10
C TYR A 836 -18.93 64.97 4.34
N PHE A 837 -17.99 64.33 5.03
CA PHE A 837 -18.31 63.54 6.21
C PHE A 837 -18.66 64.40 7.43
N TRP A 838 -18.11 65.60 7.57
CA TRP A 838 -18.56 66.56 8.58
C TRP A 838 -20.04 66.92 8.41
N ARG A 839 -20.49 67.16 7.18
CA ARG A 839 -21.91 67.41 6.89
C ARG A 839 -22.78 66.20 7.23
N GLN A 840 -22.31 64.98 6.90
CA GLN A 840 -23.00 63.74 7.26
C GLN A 840 -23.11 63.56 8.79
N CYS A 841 -22.14 64.06 9.54
CA CYS A 841 -22.15 64.05 10.99
C CYS A 841 -23.07 65.08 11.65
N GLY A 842 -23.81 65.86 10.86
CA GLY A 842 -24.76 66.86 11.33
C GLY A 842 -24.24 68.30 11.31
N SER A 843 -23.06 68.55 10.73
CA SER A 843 -22.48 69.89 10.55
C SER A 843 -22.27 70.67 11.87
N HIS A 844 -21.84 69.99 12.93
CA HIS A 844 -21.61 70.62 14.23
C HIS A 844 -20.25 71.33 14.28
N THR A 845 -20.24 72.61 14.67
CA THR A 845 -19.02 73.43 14.75
C THR A 845 -18.08 73.08 15.91
N GLU A 846 -18.51 72.19 16.82
CA GLU A 846 -17.71 71.75 17.97
C GLU A 846 -16.89 70.48 17.68
N TYR A 847 -17.27 69.67 16.68
CA TYR A 847 -16.68 68.35 16.45
C TYR A 847 -16.11 68.23 15.04
N LYS A 848 -14.79 68.19 14.96
CA LYS A 848 -14.09 68.29 13.68
C LYS A 848 -14.08 66.95 12.96
N VAL A 849 -14.08 66.99 11.63
CA VAL A 849 -13.73 65.83 10.80
C VAL A 849 -12.43 66.14 10.07
N THR A 850 -11.46 65.24 10.20
CA THR A 850 -10.12 65.42 9.60
C THR A 850 -9.85 64.39 8.52
N ALA A 851 -9.49 64.85 7.32
CA ALA A 851 -8.91 64.01 6.28
C ALA A 851 -7.39 63.99 6.38
N TYR A 852 -6.80 62.81 6.19
CA TYR A 852 -5.37 62.54 6.20
C TYR A 852 -4.99 61.95 4.84
N PHE A 853 -4.27 62.73 4.04
CA PHE A 853 -3.75 62.28 2.77
C PHE A 853 -2.37 61.64 2.98
N ARG A 854 -2.29 60.32 2.77
CA ARG A 854 -1.06 59.54 2.94
C ARG A 854 -0.53 59.12 1.56
N PRO A 855 0.81 59.18 1.34
CA PRO A 855 1.84 59.15 2.37
C PRO A 855 2.39 60.53 2.74
N ALA A 856 1.98 61.60 2.03
CA ALA A 856 2.48 62.97 2.26
C ALA A 856 2.26 63.45 3.72
N GLY A 857 1.35 62.80 4.45
CA GLY A 857 1.10 63.06 5.87
C GLY A 857 0.42 64.39 6.13
N LYS A 858 -0.04 65.04 5.07
CA LYS A 858 -0.81 66.27 5.13
C LYS A 858 -2.23 65.93 5.58
N ARG A 859 -2.79 66.84 6.37
CA ARG A 859 -4.14 66.71 6.90
C ARG A 859 -4.88 68.03 6.75
N HIS A 860 -6.18 67.93 6.60
CA HIS A 860 -7.07 69.07 6.60
C HIS A 860 -8.29 68.73 7.45
N SER A 861 -8.59 69.62 8.39
CA SER A 861 -9.68 69.45 9.34
C SER A 861 -10.78 70.44 9.01
N PHE A 862 -11.98 69.92 8.78
CA PHE A 862 -13.18 70.74 8.64
C PHE A 862 -13.84 70.87 10.03
N PRO A 863 -14.10 72.11 10.49
CA PRO A 863 -14.60 72.40 11.83
C PRO A 863 -16.06 72.03 12.00
#